data_AF-A0AA43CW36-F1
#
_entry.id   AF-A0AA43CW36-F1
#
_cell.length_a   1.000
_cell.length_b   1.000
_cell.length_c   1.000
_cell.angle_alpha   90.00
_cell.angle_beta   90.00
_cell.angle_gamma   90.00
#
_symmetry.space_group_name_H-M   'P 1'
#
loop_
_entity.id
_entity.type
_entity.pdbx_description
1 polymer ?
#
loop_
_entity_poly.entity_id
_entity_poly.type
_entity_poly.pdbx_seq_one_letter_code
_entity_poly.pdbx_strand_id
1 'polypeptide(L)'
;MSKTKSIFGFITLLALICLAGCGGSGGSGDSGADSAGGSAGLFSGTAVDPYIEGAVFQEIAADGVTVLQRQSTPSDAEGHFTFSKPLTEGSLVELKISLKGMHKGAPFEGMLKREVGSANSGIMVVSPLTTLLANGLSEDEVVTILTDAGLELTAEELYSDPMLKLDAQTDQFKLLQANMAVNHFMTTTSLFDVKKSDLDHFDNAQLFSLLVKANQDLFNAAEFARISAELSNQTNGNNPLLLDDLLTSVVQTMRDIVVQAKAQYAEGSIDLDSLRAKITAAQQSATDNVQALYLARVGDANPPTNVDGGQVFTTECVSCHNLNSGGTMDLSGKGTTVIDKVSTQHQGKNLAADQLQALVAYVDSMATTPTPDPGPEPVANGQTLYDTHCAGCHKLGEYDQAGTAPDLAGREGIVTGKINAGHRGISFSTAEVTAVVDWVTLNPALPVTNPTPNPTPDGVALYESECQGCHGPLSNNNIQDRSSAGIQQAIDANLGDMSLLTLTPAEIQAIANNLPNPTPTPDPTPTPVDGQVLYDNNCASCHTMGGYDVNGYAPELGGQGNLVVTKLDAGHQGLNMTAAEKDALATWANANPVVIPDPTPTPDPTPNPVNGQTVYDNSCAGCHSINGYDATGSAPDLASSGNQIAPKLAAGHNGFALTSEEEIALANFLDQYRAAASGPDYSDCTACHAQPPNGSSFPNTAGSHAIHSALPGVGNDCSACHIGAAHNNVLDVEITQDYDAKTGIATANADGTCSTVSCHGGQITPDWFNGSIVVETQCTSCHRSGTGEFNGFFSGEHRKHVADKGYDCSVCHNTDKLNNGHFSNLSSSGFELSPADTIGGGSTRVGSYANGSCSSVQCHGSENW
;
A
#
# COMPACT_ATOMS: atom_id res chain seq x y z
N MET A 1 -35.63 56.98 -26.60
CA MET A 1 -35.32 58.26 -25.91
C MET A 1 -34.05 58.01 -25.09
N SER A 2 -32.86 58.31 -25.62
CA SER A 2 -32.02 59.50 -25.29
C SER A 2 -31.61 59.54 -23.80
N LYS A 3 -30.38 59.69 -23.31
CA LYS A 3 -28.99 59.99 -23.77
C LYS A 3 -28.11 59.83 -22.48
N THR A 4 -26.97 59.16 -22.48
CA THR A 4 -25.58 59.72 -22.43
C THR A 4 -25.18 60.62 -21.24
N LYS A 5 -23.97 60.35 -20.68
CA LYS A 5 -22.92 61.20 -20.01
C LYS A 5 -22.62 60.79 -18.55
N SER A 6 -21.42 60.32 -18.13
CA SER A 6 -20.02 60.81 -18.22
C SER A 6 -19.67 61.91 -17.21
N ILE A 7 -18.50 61.77 -16.53
CA ILE A 7 -17.53 62.79 -15.98
C ILE A 7 -16.85 62.18 -14.71
N PHE A 8 -15.58 61.76 -14.66
CA PHE A 8 -14.25 62.45 -14.65
C PHE A 8 -13.92 63.35 -13.42
N GLY A 9 -13.10 62.82 -12.50
CA GLY A 9 -11.80 63.33 -11.99
C GLY A 9 -11.67 64.65 -11.21
N PHE A 10 -10.93 64.61 -10.06
CA PHE A 10 -9.92 65.55 -9.49
C PHE A 10 -9.76 65.25 -7.97
N ILE A 11 -8.68 64.71 -7.39
CA ILE A 11 -7.25 65.07 -7.22
C ILE A 11 -6.96 66.22 -6.21
N THR A 12 -6.06 65.89 -5.24
CA THR A 12 -5.16 66.70 -4.34
C THR A 12 -5.74 67.40 -3.10
N LEU A 13 -5.31 67.14 -1.84
CA LEU A 13 -3.99 67.14 -1.14
C LEU A 13 -3.68 68.49 -0.44
N LEU A 14 -3.63 68.51 0.90
CA LEU A 14 -2.76 69.28 1.83
C LEU A 14 -3.40 69.20 3.25
N ALA A 15 -2.85 68.52 4.27
CA ALA A 15 -1.58 68.71 5.00
C ALA A 15 -1.55 69.88 6.01
N LEU A 16 -1.44 69.47 7.29
CA LEU A 16 -0.56 69.99 8.35
C LEU A 16 -0.96 71.22 9.21
N ILE A 17 -1.07 70.95 10.53
CA ILE A 17 -0.19 71.44 11.63
C ILE A 17 -0.75 72.38 12.73
N CYS A 18 -0.31 72.01 13.95
CA CYS A 18 -0.19 72.74 15.24
C CYS A 18 -1.45 72.96 16.10
N LEU A 19 -1.40 72.92 17.43
CA LEU A 19 -0.58 72.28 18.48
C LEU A 19 -1.12 72.82 19.85
N ALA A 20 -1.09 72.00 20.91
CA ALA A 20 -0.66 72.34 22.29
C ALA A 20 -1.69 72.44 23.46
N GLY A 21 -1.34 71.69 24.53
CA GLY A 21 -1.79 71.78 25.93
C GLY A 21 -1.82 70.38 26.58
N CYS A 22 -0.70 69.82 27.11
CA CYS A 22 -0.15 69.95 28.48
C CYS A 22 -1.02 69.28 29.57
N GLY A 23 -0.56 68.43 30.51
CA GLY A 23 0.77 67.97 30.94
C GLY A 23 0.63 66.67 31.77
N GLY A 24 1.67 65.84 31.91
CA GLY A 24 2.67 65.85 33.01
C GLY A 24 2.39 64.63 33.92
N SER A 25 3.30 63.83 34.46
CA SER A 25 4.75 63.85 34.76
C SER A 25 5.12 62.40 35.18
N GLY A 26 6.32 61.82 35.13
CA GLY A 26 7.72 62.18 34.88
C GLY A 26 8.51 60.88 35.22
N GLY A 27 9.50 60.44 34.45
CA GLY A 27 10.86 61.00 34.32
C GLY A 27 11.78 60.33 35.36
N SER A 28 13.03 59.95 35.14
CA SER A 28 14.06 60.10 34.09
C SER A 28 15.26 59.25 34.58
N GLY A 29 16.31 58.89 33.86
CA GLY A 29 16.88 59.22 32.54
C GLY A 29 18.10 58.29 32.34
N ASP A 30 18.99 58.41 31.37
CA ASP A 30 19.12 59.07 30.06
C ASP A 30 20.65 59.11 29.80
N SER A 31 21.04 59.37 28.54
CA SER A 31 22.38 59.50 27.95
C SER A 31 22.99 58.18 27.45
N GLY A 32 23.34 58.03 26.17
CA GLY A 32 23.35 58.97 25.05
C GLY A 32 23.67 58.18 23.78
N ALA A 33 23.25 58.74 22.64
CA ALA A 33 23.42 58.13 21.34
C ALA A 33 24.90 57.96 20.96
N ASP A 34 25.26 56.74 20.58
CA ASP A 34 26.21 56.51 19.50
C ASP A 34 25.45 55.82 18.35
N SER A 35 25.53 56.42 17.18
CA SER A 35 24.99 55.87 15.94
C SER A 35 25.82 54.66 15.50
N ALA A 36 25.28 53.47 15.71
CA ALA A 36 25.57 52.27 14.93
C ALA A 36 24.28 51.46 14.82
N GLY A 37 23.76 51.28 13.60
CA GLY A 37 22.58 50.46 13.37
C GLY A 37 22.85 49.02 13.78
N GLY A 38 22.18 48.57 14.84
CA GLY A 38 22.11 47.17 15.24
C GLY A 38 20.68 46.69 15.04
N SER A 39 20.47 45.77 14.09
CA SER A 39 19.20 45.06 13.92
C SER A 39 18.89 44.33 15.24
N ALA A 40 17.73 44.59 15.84
CA ALA A 40 17.23 43.72 16.90
C ALA A 40 16.96 42.36 16.25
N GLY A 41 17.82 41.38 16.54
CA GLY A 41 17.81 40.11 15.81
C GLY A 41 16.48 39.37 15.98
N LEU A 42 16.10 38.62 14.94
CA LEU A 42 14.84 37.89 14.89
C LEU A 42 14.87 36.67 15.81
N PHE A 43 13.88 36.48 16.68
CA PHE A 43 13.84 35.34 17.61
C PHE A 43 12.71 34.34 17.32
N SER A 44 11.74 34.67 16.47
CA SER A 44 10.47 33.95 16.41
C SER A 44 9.98 33.71 15.00
N GLY A 45 9.14 32.69 14.85
CA GLY A 45 8.45 32.38 13.60
C GLY A 45 7.06 31.81 13.83
N THR A 46 6.35 31.59 12.72
CA THR A 46 5.01 30.99 12.68
C THR A 46 5.03 29.77 11.77
N ALA A 47 4.70 28.60 12.32
CA ALA A 47 4.55 27.34 11.58
C ALA A 47 3.13 27.23 11.02
N VAL A 48 2.99 27.18 9.70
CA VAL A 48 1.67 27.30 9.08
C VAL A 48 1.50 26.46 7.81
N ASP A 49 0.53 25.57 7.87
CA ASP A 49 -0.17 24.86 6.81
C ASP A 49 -1.45 24.19 7.37
N PRO A 50 -2.59 24.89 7.45
CA PRO A 50 -2.99 25.66 8.66
C PRO A 50 -2.04 25.67 9.88
N TYR A 51 -2.30 26.47 10.92
CA TYR A 51 -1.38 26.51 12.07
C TYR A 51 -1.04 25.12 12.63
N ILE A 52 0.27 24.86 12.76
CA ILE A 52 0.80 23.59 13.27
C ILE A 52 1.16 23.79 14.73
N GLU A 53 0.54 23.02 15.61
CA GLU A 53 0.75 23.09 17.07
C GLU A 53 1.80 22.07 17.50
N GLY A 54 2.73 22.46 18.39
CA GLY A 54 3.74 21.56 18.94
C GLY A 54 4.92 21.24 18.01
N ALA A 55 5.05 21.92 16.87
CA ALA A 55 6.19 21.78 15.96
C ALA A 55 7.45 22.40 16.56
N VAL A 56 8.58 21.70 16.46
CA VAL A 56 9.89 22.18 16.94
C VAL A 56 10.86 22.31 15.78
N PHE A 57 11.55 23.46 15.71
CA PHE A 57 12.47 23.80 14.64
C PHE A 57 13.92 23.81 15.11
N GLN A 58 14.84 23.56 14.18
CA GLN A 58 16.26 23.77 14.35
C GLN A 58 16.73 24.87 13.39
N GLU A 59 17.78 25.59 13.78
CA GLU A 59 18.48 26.53 12.91
C GLU A 59 19.77 25.87 12.39
N ILE A 60 19.93 25.87 11.07
CA ILE A 60 21.08 25.32 10.35
C ILE A 60 21.78 26.46 9.63
N ALA A 61 23.10 26.51 9.67
CA ALA A 61 23.89 27.53 8.99
C ALA A 61 23.69 27.48 7.46
N ALA A 62 24.15 28.52 6.78
CA ALA A 62 24.09 28.64 5.32
C ALA A 62 24.80 27.51 4.56
N ASP A 63 25.66 26.73 5.22
CA ASP A 63 26.29 25.54 4.64
C ASP A 63 25.33 24.34 4.53
N GLY A 64 24.13 24.43 5.10
CA GLY A 64 23.10 23.39 5.08
C GLY A 64 23.39 22.19 5.99
N VAL A 65 24.46 22.22 6.80
CA VAL A 65 24.91 21.07 7.62
C VAL A 65 25.14 21.47 9.08
N THR A 66 25.70 22.65 9.34
CA THR A 66 26.07 23.05 10.69
C THR A 66 24.85 23.53 11.48
N VAL A 67 24.48 22.81 12.54
CA VAL A 67 23.37 23.22 13.41
C VAL A 67 23.79 24.37 14.33
N LEU A 68 23.18 25.54 14.16
CA LEU A 68 23.43 26.75 14.97
C LEU A 68 22.59 26.75 16.27
N GLN A 69 21.33 26.31 16.17
CA GLN A 69 20.43 26.15 17.31
C GLN A 69 19.64 24.85 17.16
N ARG A 70 19.74 23.96 18.15
CA ARG A 70 19.18 22.60 18.04
C ARG A 70 17.67 22.52 18.20
N GLN A 71 17.04 23.52 18.81
CA GLN A 71 15.60 23.53 19.06
C GLN A 71 15.06 24.95 19.32
N SER A 72 13.87 25.22 18.80
CA SER A 72 12.96 26.27 19.25
C SER A 72 12.11 25.79 20.43
N THR A 73 11.26 26.65 20.98
CA THR A 73 10.05 26.20 21.70
C THR A 73 9.16 25.41 20.74
N PRO A 74 8.33 24.47 21.24
CA PRO A 74 7.20 23.98 20.46
C PRO A 74 6.30 25.14 20.04
N SER A 75 5.71 25.07 18.85
CA SER A 75 4.73 26.05 18.41
C SER A 75 3.44 25.99 19.23
N ASP A 76 2.79 27.13 19.46
CA ASP A 76 1.47 27.20 20.10
C ASP A 76 0.32 26.92 19.11
N ALA A 77 -0.93 27.10 19.56
CA ALA A 77 -2.14 26.85 18.76
C ALA A 77 -2.26 27.78 17.53
N GLU A 78 -1.59 28.93 17.57
CA GLU A 78 -1.46 29.86 16.46
C GLU A 78 -0.13 29.68 15.70
N GLY A 79 0.57 28.57 15.93
CA GLY A 79 1.79 28.20 15.22
C GLY A 79 3.04 28.97 15.65
N HIS A 80 2.98 29.84 16.67
CA HIS A 80 4.11 30.68 17.05
C HIS A 80 5.16 29.90 17.84
N PHE A 81 6.43 30.05 17.47
CA PHE A 81 7.57 29.49 18.17
C PHE A 81 8.70 30.50 18.32
N THR A 82 9.61 30.24 19.26
CA THR A 82 10.74 31.13 19.55
C THR A 82 12.05 30.36 19.72
N PHE A 83 13.17 30.98 19.36
CA PHE A 83 14.53 30.51 19.59
C PHE A 83 15.18 31.25 20.75
N SER A 84 16.10 30.56 21.42
CA SER A 84 16.83 31.11 22.57
C SER A 84 17.83 32.21 22.21
N LYS A 85 18.29 32.23 20.95
CA LYS A 85 19.21 33.23 20.41
C LYS A 85 18.61 33.82 19.12
N PRO A 86 19.04 35.04 18.74
CA PRO A 86 18.67 35.57 17.45
C PRO A 86 19.05 34.62 16.32
N LEU A 87 18.18 34.49 15.33
CA LEU A 87 18.43 33.81 14.09
C LEU A 87 19.52 34.56 13.28
N THR A 88 20.33 33.78 12.59
CA THR A 88 21.46 34.22 11.79
C THR A 88 21.00 34.46 10.36
N GLU A 89 21.32 35.61 9.78
CA GLU A 89 21.01 35.87 8.37
C GLU A 89 21.68 34.83 7.45
N GLY A 90 20.93 34.34 6.45
CA GLY A 90 21.32 33.27 5.54
C GLY A 90 21.25 31.86 6.13
N SER A 91 20.85 31.70 7.40
CA SER A 91 20.59 30.38 7.98
C SER A 91 19.23 29.83 7.55
N LEU A 92 19.02 28.54 7.75
CA LEU A 92 17.78 27.82 7.51
C LEU A 92 17.12 27.48 8.85
N VAL A 93 15.84 27.83 8.97
CA VAL A 93 14.97 27.28 10.01
C VAL A 93 14.24 26.07 9.43
N GLU A 94 14.47 24.90 10.01
CA GLU A 94 13.98 23.61 9.50
C GLU A 94 13.21 22.85 10.60
N LEU A 95 12.07 22.28 10.23
CA LEU A 95 11.27 21.43 11.11
C LEU A 95 12.03 20.17 11.50
N LYS A 96 12.05 19.82 12.79
CA LYS A 96 12.66 18.57 13.25
C LYS A 96 11.75 17.39 12.92
N ILE A 97 12.31 16.40 12.23
CA ILE A 97 11.59 15.18 11.83
C ILE A 97 10.97 14.44 13.02
N SER A 98 11.63 14.47 14.19
CA SER A 98 11.14 13.81 15.41
C SER A 98 10.05 14.58 16.14
N LEU A 99 9.81 15.85 15.82
CA LEU A 99 8.93 16.77 16.56
C LEU A 99 8.14 17.66 15.58
N LYS A 100 7.39 17.03 14.68
CA LYS A 100 6.64 17.71 13.60
C LYS A 100 5.39 18.47 14.05
N GLY A 101 4.86 18.15 15.23
CA GLY A 101 3.62 18.75 15.73
C GLY A 101 2.35 18.15 15.12
N MET A 102 1.24 18.83 15.40
CA MET A 102 -0.12 18.43 15.07
C MET A 102 -0.75 19.47 14.15
N HIS A 103 -1.44 18.97 13.13
CA HIS A 103 -2.25 19.73 12.19
C HIS A 103 -3.72 19.39 12.45
N LYS A 104 -4.48 20.32 13.04
CA LYS A 104 -5.90 20.15 13.39
C LYS A 104 -6.20 18.85 14.17
N GLY A 105 -5.36 18.56 15.17
CA GLY A 105 -5.54 17.42 16.06
C GLY A 105 -5.01 16.09 15.54
N ALA A 106 -4.35 16.07 14.38
CA ALA A 106 -3.70 14.87 13.85
C ALA A 106 -2.23 15.13 13.46
N PRO A 107 -1.33 14.12 13.45
CA PRO A 107 0.09 14.34 13.19
C PRO A 107 0.33 15.04 11.85
N PHE A 108 1.24 16.01 11.85
CA PHE A 108 1.68 16.69 10.63
C PHE A 108 2.69 15.82 9.87
N GLU A 109 2.36 15.41 8.64
CA GLU A 109 3.20 14.51 7.83
C GLU A 109 4.23 15.24 6.96
N GLY A 110 4.08 16.55 6.76
CA GLY A 110 4.91 17.37 5.89
C GLY A 110 6.30 17.70 6.43
N MET A 111 6.98 18.62 5.74
CA MET A 111 8.23 19.25 6.17
C MET A 111 8.17 20.75 5.89
N LEU A 112 8.64 21.54 6.86
CA LEU A 112 8.64 22.99 6.79
C LEU A 112 10.07 23.51 6.88
N LYS A 113 10.45 24.38 5.94
CA LYS A 113 11.76 25.04 5.91
C LYS A 113 11.63 26.50 5.49
N ARG A 114 12.51 27.36 6.00
CA ARG A 114 12.59 28.77 5.64
C ARG A 114 14.02 29.29 5.76
N GLU A 115 14.50 29.99 4.74
CA GLU A 115 15.73 30.79 4.82
C GLU A 115 15.50 32.13 5.53
N VAL A 116 16.46 32.52 6.39
CA VAL A 116 16.44 33.76 7.15
C VAL A 116 17.03 34.91 6.32
N GLY A 117 16.20 35.77 5.73
CA GLY A 117 16.62 36.91 4.92
C GLY A 117 16.86 38.23 5.69
N SER A 118 17.60 39.16 5.08
CA SER A 118 17.95 40.50 5.64
C SER A 118 16.75 41.43 5.84
N ALA A 119 15.69 41.24 5.05
CA ALA A 119 14.48 42.07 5.07
C ALA A 119 13.44 41.63 6.13
N ASN A 120 13.76 40.60 6.93
CA ASN A 120 12.86 40.03 7.92
C ASN A 120 12.70 40.96 9.14
N SER A 121 11.99 42.08 8.97
CA SER A 121 11.57 42.95 10.07
C SER A 121 10.19 42.52 10.57
N GLY A 122 10.10 41.38 11.28
CA GLY A 122 8.84 40.83 11.81
C GLY A 122 8.87 39.33 12.07
N ILE A 123 7.73 38.73 12.44
CA ILE A 123 7.60 37.27 12.63
C ILE A 123 7.81 36.57 11.29
N MET A 124 8.69 35.56 11.26
CA MET A 124 9.01 34.80 10.05
C MET A 124 8.05 33.64 9.84
N VAL A 125 7.38 33.60 8.70
CA VAL A 125 6.49 32.50 8.33
C VAL A 125 7.30 31.32 7.81
N VAL A 126 7.06 30.13 8.36
CA VAL A 126 7.62 28.85 7.93
C VAL A 126 6.45 27.99 7.44
N SER A 127 6.37 27.83 6.12
CA SER A 127 5.24 27.25 5.41
C SER A 127 5.70 26.37 4.24
N PRO A 128 4.83 25.53 3.65
CA PRO A 128 5.14 24.75 2.46
C PRO A 128 5.67 25.60 1.29
N LEU A 129 5.12 26.81 1.08
CA LEU A 129 5.64 27.72 0.04
C LEU A 129 7.06 28.19 0.33
N THR A 130 7.36 28.54 1.58
CA THR A 130 8.72 28.91 1.94
C THR A 130 9.69 27.74 1.93
N THR A 131 9.19 26.50 2.08
CA THR A 131 9.98 25.28 1.90
C THR A 131 10.45 25.15 0.46
N LEU A 132 9.60 25.37 -0.54
CA LEU A 132 10.01 25.33 -1.95
C LEU A 132 11.13 26.33 -2.24
N LEU A 133 11.01 27.55 -1.71
CA LEU A 133 12.05 28.58 -1.85
C LEU A 133 13.36 28.14 -1.19
N ALA A 134 13.29 27.60 0.02
CA ALA A 134 14.47 27.10 0.74
C ALA A 134 15.09 25.84 0.09
N ASN A 135 14.33 25.09 -0.71
CA ASN A 135 14.84 23.99 -1.52
C ASN A 135 15.52 24.45 -2.82
N GLY A 136 15.49 25.76 -3.10
CA GLY A 136 16.23 26.40 -4.19
C GLY A 136 15.39 26.82 -5.39
N LEU A 137 14.06 26.80 -5.30
CA LEU A 137 13.21 27.43 -6.31
C LEU A 137 13.23 28.95 -6.13
N SER A 138 13.24 29.69 -7.24
CA SER A 138 13.07 31.13 -7.23
C SER A 138 11.61 31.53 -7.02
N GLU A 139 11.37 32.76 -6.55
CA GLU A 139 10.03 33.32 -6.37
C GLU A 139 9.22 33.26 -7.68
N ASP A 140 9.84 33.63 -8.80
CA ASP A 140 9.21 33.59 -10.13
C ASP A 140 8.81 32.16 -10.53
N GLU A 141 9.63 31.16 -10.22
CA GLU A 141 9.32 29.75 -10.52
C GLU A 141 8.14 29.25 -9.69
N VAL A 142 8.10 29.56 -8.38
CA VAL A 142 6.98 29.17 -7.50
C VAL A 142 5.69 29.85 -7.97
N VAL A 143 5.74 31.15 -8.26
CA VAL A 143 4.58 31.90 -8.79
C VAL A 143 4.11 31.31 -10.11
N THR A 144 5.03 30.97 -11.02
CA THR A 144 4.69 30.40 -12.34
C THR A 144 3.99 29.04 -12.19
N ILE A 145 4.54 28.13 -11.39
CA ILE A 145 3.97 26.79 -11.19
C ILE A 145 2.57 26.86 -10.57
N LEU A 146 2.34 27.76 -9.62
CA LEU A 146 1.01 27.98 -9.04
C LEU A 146 0.05 28.60 -10.06
N THR A 147 0.52 29.56 -10.85
CA THR A 147 -0.28 30.21 -11.90
C THR A 147 -0.71 29.20 -12.97
N ASP A 148 0.20 28.35 -13.42
CA ASP A 148 -0.08 27.28 -14.38
C ASP A 148 -1.09 26.26 -13.82
N ALA A 149 -1.09 26.04 -12.51
CA ALA A 149 -2.08 25.23 -11.79
C ALA A 149 -3.40 25.98 -11.50
N GLY A 150 -3.54 27.24 -11.92
CA GLY A 150 -4.77 28.04 -11.77
C GLY A 150 -4.86 28.86 -10.48
N LEU A 151 -3.73 29.16 -9.84
CA LEU A 151 -3.66 29.92 -8.59
C LEU A 151 -2.65 31.08 -8.69
N GLU A 152 -3.15 32.30 -8.82
CA GLU A 152 -2.32 33.50 -9.01
C GLU A 152 -1.87 34.11 -7.67
N LEU A 153 -0.56 34.07 -7.40
CA LEU A 153 0.09 34.76 -6.29
C LEU A 153 1.16 35.74 -6.77
N THR A 154 1.46 36.73 -5.95
CA THR A 154 2.61 37.62 -6.08
C THR A 154 3.80 37.08 -5.26
N ALA A 155 5.02 37.49 -5.61
CA ALA A 155 6.23 37.08 -4.89
C ALA A 155 6.17 37.47 -3.39
N GLU A 156 5.60 38.62 -3.07
CA GLU A 156 5.44 39.09 -1.69
C GLU A 156 4.45 38.23 -0.88
N GLU A 157 3.43 37.65 -1.54
CA GLU A 157 2.45 36.78 -0.89
C GLU A 157 3.07 35.46 -0.41
N LEU A 158 4.17 34.98 -1.03
CA LEU A 158 4.83 33.71 -0.66
C LEU A 158 5.38 33.70 0.79
N TYR A 159 5.58 34.88 1.38
CA TYR A 159 6.09 35.05 2.74
C TYR A 159 5.02 35.45 3.75
N SER A 160 3.77 35.58 3.31
CA SER A 160 2.65 36.00 4.15
C SER A 160 2.06 34.82 4.91
N ASP A 161 1.53 35.07 6.10
CA ASP A 161 0.81 34.05 6.86
C ASP A 161 -0.55 33.78 6.17
N PRO A 162 -0.81 32.56 5.65
CA PRO A 162 -2.04 32.20 4.97
C PRO A 162 -3.27 32.20 5.88
N MET A 163 -3.09 32.16 7.20
CA MET A 163 -4.18 32.14 8.18
C MET A 163 -4.56 33.55 8.66
N LEU A 164 -3.66 34.53 8.49
CA LEU A 164 -3.98 35.93 8.74
C LEU A 164 -4.88 36.47 7.63
N LYS A 165 -6.03 37.02 8.00
CA LYS A 165 -7.06 37.56 7.08
C LYS A 165 -7.78 36.46 6.29
N LEU A 166 -8.16 35.36 6.93
CA LEU A 166 -9.17 34.49 6.32
C LEU A 166 -10.56 35.05 6.63
N ASP A 167 -11.27 35.51 5.60
CA ASP A 167 -12.68 35.86 5.69
C ASP A 167 -13.52 35.04 4.71
N ALA A 168 -14.76 34.73 5.09
CA ALA A 168 -15.66 33.91 4.29
C ALA A 168 -16.31 34.66 3.11
N GLN A 169 -15.90 35.91 2.85
CA GLN A 169 -16.57 36.85 1.95
C GLN A 169 -15.66 37.34 0.81
N THR A 170 -14.39 36.94 0.79
CA THR A 170 -13.38 37.36 -0.17
C THR A 170 -12.60 36.17 -0.75
N ASP A 171 -11.87 36.40 -1.83
CA ASP A 171 -10.99 35.40 -2.47
C ASP A 171 -9.66 35.18 -1.71
N GLN A 172 -9.65 35.40 -0.38
CA GLN A 172 -8.45 35.34 0.47
C GLN A 172 -7.93 33.92 0.71
N PHE A 173 -8.64 32.89 0.24
CA PHE A 173 -8.26 31.48 0.43
C PHE A 173 -7.06 31.04 -0.41
N LYS A 174 -6.74 31.75 -1.49
CA LYS A 174 -5.70 31.35 -2.46
C LYS A 174 -4.36 31.05 -1.80
N LEU A 175 -3.94 31.84 -0.82
CA LEU A 175 -2.65 31.65 -0.16
C LEU A 175 -2.63 30.39 0.72
N LEU A 176 -3.73 30.10 1.42
CA LEU A 176 -3.85 28.85 2.19
C LEU A 176 -3.98 27.63 1.29
N GLN A 177 -4.79 27.72 0.22
CA GLN A 177 -4.94 26.66 -0.78
C GLN A 177 -3.59 26.29 -1.41
N ALA A 178 -2.75 27.29 -1.71
CA ALA A 178 -1.40 27.08 -2.25
C ALA A 178 -0.50 26.33 -1.25
N ASN A 179 -0.48 26.74 0.02
CA ASN A 179 0.29 26.06 1.05
C ASN A 179 -0.13 24.60 1.23
N MET A 180 -1.45 24.36 1.36
CA MET A 180 -1.98 23.00 1.50
C MET A 180 -1.66 22.15 0.26
N ALA A 181 -1.81 22.68 -0.95
CA ALA A 181 -1.50 21.96 -2.18
C ALA A 181 -0.02 21.54 -2.26
N VAL A 182 0.90 22.44 -1.88
CA VAL A 182 2.33 22.15 -1.85
C VAL A 182 2.65 21.09 -0.79
N ASN A 183 2.06 21.18 0.41
CA ASN A 183 2.25 20.14 1.43
C ASN A 183 1.70 18.79 0.96
N HIS A 184 0.47 18.75 0.43
CA HIS A 184 -0.13 17.53 -0.11
C HIS A 184 0.74 16.91 -1.19
N PHE A 185 1.31 17.71 -2.09
CA PHE A 185 2.23 17.21 -3.12
C PHE A 185 3.50 16.59 -2.51
N MET A 186 4.15 17.28 -1.56
CA MET A 186 5.33 16.75 -0.87
C MET A 186 5.02 15.45 -0.12
N THR A 187 3.86 15.37 0.56
CA THR A 187 3.44 14.19 1.31
C THR A 187 3.07 13.02 0.39
N THR A 188 2.36 13.28 -0.71
CA THR A 188 2.00 12.27 -1.72
C THR A 188 3.25 11.68 -2.37
N THR A 189 4.19 12.52 -2.79
CA THR A 189 5.41 12.07 -3.47
C THR A 189 6.48 11.57 -2.50
N SER A 190 6.34 11.86 -1.20
CA SER A 190 7.38 11.69 -0.17
C SER A 190 8.69 12.42 -0.50
N LEU A 191 8.63 13.42 -1.38
CA LEU A 191 9.73 14.30 -1.74
C LEU A 191 9.59 15.60 -0.96
N PHE A 192 10.41 15.76 0.09
CA PHE A 192 10.40 16.96 0.93
C PHE A 192 11.46 18.00 0.52
N ASP A 193 12.41 17.60 -0.32
CA ASP A 193 13.40 18.49 -0.96
C ASP A 193 13.07 18.72 -2.44
N VAL A 194 11.81 19.10 -2.73
CA VAL A 194 11.29 19.30 -4.09
C VAL A 194 12.14 20.33 -4.85
N LYS A 195 12.62 19.94 -6.02
CA LYS A 195 13.31 20.80 -6.99
C LYS A 195 12.39 21.16 -8.14
N LYS A 196 12.79 22.18 -8.91
CA LYS A 196 12.08 22.60 -10.13
C LYS A 196 11.86 21.45 -11.12
N SER A 197 12.87 20.59 -11.28
CA SER A 197 12.79 19.41 -12.16
C SER A 197 11.71 18.42 -11.76
N ASP A 198 11.42 18.30 -10.46
CA ASP A 198 10.41 17.36 -9.96
C ASP A 198 9.00 17.85 -10.32
N LEU A 199 8.78 19.16 -10.28
CA LEU A 199 7.52 19.80 -10.67
C LEU A 199 7.36 19.93 -12.19
N ASP A 200 8.47 19.91 -12.94
CA ASP A 200 8.46 19.87 -14.41
C ASP A 200 8.18 18.48 -15.00
N HIS A 201 8.29 17.43 -14.19
CA HIS A 201 7.90 16.10 -14.61
C HIS A 201 6.40 16.08 -14.92
N PHE A 202 6.02 15.60 -16.11
CA PHE A 202 4.66 15.70 -16.62
C PHE A 202 3.60 15.17 -15.64
N ASP A 203 3.82 13.97 -15.09
CA ASP A 203 2.87 13.36 -14.15
C ASP A 203 2.77 14.14 -12.82
N ASN A 204 3.89 14.69 -12.35
CA ASN A 204 3.93 15.49 -11.13
C ASN A 204 3.27 16.86 -11.32
N ALA A 205 3.46 17.49 -12.48
CA ALA A 205 2.76 18.72 -12.84
C ALA A 205 1.24 18.52 -12.88
N GLN A 206 0.79 17.38 -13.42
CA GLN A 206 -0.63 17.02 -13.44
C GLN A 206 -1.18 16.72 -12.04
N LEU A 207 -0.45 15.95 -11.23
CA LEU A 207 -0.81 15.70 -9.83
C LEU A 207 -0.89 17.02 -9.04
N PHE A 208 0.13 17.88 -9.17
CA PHE A 208 0.17 19.18 -8.49
C PHE A 208 -1.03 20.04 -8.87
N SER A 209 -1.34 20.15 -10.17
CA SER A 209 -2.51 20.86 -10.66
C SER A 209 -3.82 20.29 -10.13
N LEU A 210 -3.93 18.96 -10.01
CA LEU A 210 -5.10 18.31 -9.42
C LEU A 210 -5.25 18.63 -7.94
N LEU A 211 -4.16 18.62 -7.16
CA LEU A 211 -4.17 18.94 -5.73
C LEU A 211 -4.48 20.42 -5.47
N VAL A 212 -4.00 21.33 -6.33
CA VAL A 212 -4.40 22.75 -6.30
C VAL A 212 -5.91 22.85 -6.55
N LYS A 213 -6.41 22.20 -7.60
CA LYS A 213 -7.83 22.24 -7.94
C LYS A 213 -8.70 21.64 -6.83
N ALA A 214 -8.30 20.54 -6.21
CA ALA A 214 -9.00 19.90 -5.10
C ALA A 214 -9.17 20.88 -3.91
N ASN A 215 -8.10 21.58 -3.52
CA ASN A 215 -8.16 22.57 -2.47
C ASN A 215 -9.07 23.76 -2.84
N GLN A 216 -9.04 24.22 -4.09
CA GLN A 216 -9.94 25.28 -4.57
C GLN A 216 -11.41 24.83 -4.55
N ASP A 217 -11.68 23.60 -4.97
CA ASP A 217 -13.02 23.03 -5.09
C ASP A 217 -13.66 22.74 -3.73
N LEU A 218 -12.87 22.34 -2.73
CA LEU A 218 -13.33 22.01 -1.39
C LEU A 218 -13.34 23.21 -0.43
N PHE A 219 -12.44 24.18 -0.62
CA PHE A 219 -12.28 25.33 0.28
C PHE A 219 -12.44 26.65 -0.44
N ASN A 220 -13.68 27.09 -0.68
CA ASN A 220 -13.98 28.37 -1.31
C ASN A 220 -15.23 29.04 -0.72
N ALA A 221 -15.42 30.32 -1.04
CA ALA A 221 -16.53 31.13 -0.51
C ALA A 221 -17.91 30.62 -0.97
N ALA A 222 -18.01 30.11 -2.21
CA ALA A 222 -19.26 29.57 -2.72
C ALA A 222 -19.66 28.29 -1.99
N GLU A 223 -18.70 27.42 -1.69
CA GLU A 223 -18.90 26.19 -0.93
C GLU A 223 -19.27 26.48 0.52
N PHE A 224 -18.58 27.43 1.18
CA PHE A 224 -18.97 27.90 2.50
C PHE A 224 -20.41 28.44 2.53
N ALA A 225 -20.78 29.27 1.55
CA ALA A 225 -22.12 29.83 1.44
C ALA A 225 -23.18 28.74 1.15
N ARG A 226 -22.85 27.77 0.29
CA ARG A 226 -23.72 26.62 -0.04
C ARG A 226 -24.02 25.78 1.20
N ILE A 227 -22.97 25.34 1.91
CA ILE A 227 -23.10 24.55 3.14
C ILE A 227 -23.82 25.34 4.23
N SER A 228 -23.46 26.63 4.42
CA SER A 228 -24.13 27.48 5.40
C SER A 228 -25.64 27.63 5.13
N ALA A 229 -26.05 27.73 3.86
CA ALA A 229 -27.46 27.82 3.48
C ALA A 229 -28.20 26.49 3.71
N GLU A 230 -27.56 25.36 3.40
CA GLU A 230 -28.12 24.03 3.60
C GLU A 230 -28.30 23.70 5.08
N LEU A 231 -27.30 23.98 5.91
CA LEU A 231 -27.36 23.81 7.37
C LEU A 231 -28.39 24.71 8.05
N SER A 232 -28.60 25.93 7.52
CA SER A 232 -29.63 26.84 8.03
C SER A 232 -31.04 26.29 7.82
N ASN A 233 -31.25 25.43 6.81
CA ASN A 233 -32.53 24.76 6.58
C ASN A 233 -32.72 23.51 7.44
N GLN A 234 -31.61 22.93 7.93
CA GLN A 234 -31.60 21.67 8.68
C GLN A 234 -31.54 21.86 10.19
N THR A 235 -31.09 23.02 10.69
CA THR A 235 -30.86 23.25 12.12
C THR A 235 -31.71 24.42 12.67
N ASN A 236 -32.26 24.25 13.87
CA ASN A 236 -33.12 25.26 14.54
C ASN A 236 -32.31 26.32 15.33
N GLY A 237 -30.98 26.36 15.17
CA GLY A 237 -30.06 27.12 16.03
C GLY A 237 -29.70 28.49 15.47
N ASN A 238 -29.49 29.47 16.36
CA ASN A 238 -29.04 30.83 16.02
C ASN A 238 -27.50 30.95 15.86
N ASN A 239 -26.76 29.85 15.91
CA ASN A 239 -25.29 29.87 15.89
C ASN A 239 -24.76 29.75 14.46
N PRO A 240 -23.96 30.71 13.96
CA PRO A 240 -23.49 30.68 12.58
C PRO A 240 -22.45 29.57 12.36
N LEU A 241 -22.41 29.01 11.14
CA LEU A 241 -21.28 28.18 10.69
C LEU A 241 -19.97 29.00 10.79
N LEU A 242 -18.90 28.39 11.28
CA LEU A 242 -17.59 29.05 11.35
C LEU A 242 -16.72 28.54 10.21
N LEU A 243 -15.85 29.41 9.69
CA LEU A 243 -14.88 29.04 8.66
C LEU A 243 -13.96 27.90 9.13
N ASP A 244 -13.72 27.82 10.43
CA ASP A 244 -12.91 26.76 11.03
C ASP A 244 -13.53 25.36 10.92
N ASP A 245 -14.86 25.23 10.92
CA ASP A 245 -15.52 23.93 10.72
C ASP A 245 -15.26 23.44 9.30
N LEU A 246 -15.39 24.35 8.32
CA LEU A 246 -15.11 24.04 6.92
C LEU A 246 -13.63 23.69 6.75
N LEU A 247 -12.72 24.51 7.28
CA LEU A 247 -11.28 24.27 7.16
C LEU A 247 -10.88 22.92 7.76
N THR A 248 -11.40 22.58 8.94
CA THR A 248 -11.13 21.28 9.59
C THR A 248 -11.66 20.12 8.74
N SER A 249 -12.87 20.24 8.19
CA SER A 249 -13.44 19.22 7.28
C SER A 249 -12.59 19.04 6.03
N VAL A 250 -12.11 20.13 5.43
CA VAL A 250 -11.29 20.09 4.22
C VAL A 250 -9.95 19.42 4.50
N VAL A 251 -9.27 19.78 5.59
CA VAL A 251 -8.00 19.15 6.00
C VAL A 251 -8.16 17.64 6.18
N GLN A 252 -9.23 17.19 6.85
CA GLN A 252 -9.51 15.76 7.04
C GLN A 252 -9.77 15.06 5.72
N THR A 253 -10.58 15.66 4.85
CA THR A 253 -10.91 15.13 3.52
C THR A 253 -9.67 15.03 2.63
N MET A 254 -8.83 16.07 2.62
CA MET A 254 -7.61 16.08 1.82
C MET A 254 -6.58 15.08 2.31
N ARG A 255 -6.53 14.79 3.61
CA ARG A 255 -5.70 13.70 4.15
C ARG A 255 -6.07 12.36 3.52
N ASP A 256 -7.36 12.05 3.43
CA ASP A 256 -7.83 10.79 2.83
C ASP A 256 -7.50 10.71 1.33
N ILE A 257 -7.61 11.82 0.62
CA ILE A 257 -7.21 11.93 -0.79
C ILE A 257 -5.70 11.71 -0.93
N VAL A 258 -4.89 12.36 -0.09
CA VAL A 258 -3.43 12.26 -0.10
C VAL A 258 -2.95 10.85 0.24
N VAL A 259 -3.59 10.16 1.20
CA VAL A 259 -3.26 8.77 1.55
C VAL A 259 -3.43 7.85 0.35
N GLN A 260 -4.53 7.98 -0.41
CA GLN A 260 -4.70 7.19 -1.62
C GLN A 260 -3.70 7.59 -2.71
N ALA A 261 -3.53 8.89 -2.98
CA ALA A 261 -2.61 9.37 -3.99
C ALA A 261 -1.17 8.88 -3.72
N LYS A 262 -0.78 8.86 -2.43
CA LYS A 262 0.52 8.34 -1.98
C LYS A 262 0.68 6.84 -2.24
N ALA A 263 -0.35 6.04 -2.00
CA ALA A 263 -0.32 4.61 -2.29
C ALA A 263 -0.16 4.36 -3.79
N GLN A 264 -0.94 5.06 -4.64
CA GLN A 264 -0.84 4.95 -6.09
C GLN A 264 0.54 5.41 -6.62
N TYR A 265 1.08 6.51 -6.09
CA TYR A 265 2.40 7.00 -6.48
C TYR A 265 3.51 6.00 -6.13
N ALA A 266 3.41 5.30 -5.00
CA ALA A 266 4.37 4.27 -4.59
C ALA A 266 4.37 3.04 -5.51
N GLU A 267 3.25 2.75 -6.17
CA GLU A 267 3.09 1.64 -7.13
C GLU A 267 3.58 2.01 -8.55
N GLY A 268 4.00 3.26 -8.78
CA GLY A 268 4.56 3.73 -10.04
C GLY A 268 3.52 4.19 -11.08
N SER A 269 2.23 4.28 -10.71
CA SER A 269 1.18 4.83 -11.57
C SER A 269 0.15 5.61 -10.75
N ILE A 270 -0.03 6.90 -11.04
CA ILE A 270 -1.12 7.70 -10.48
C ILE A 270 -2.34 7.64 -11.40
N ASP A 271 -3.47 7.22 -10.86
CA ASP A 271 -4.77 7.34 -11.53
C ASP A 271 -5.44 8.67 -11.16
N LEU A 272 -5.21 9.68 -12.01
CA LEU A 272 -5.78 11.01 -11.82
C LEU A 272 -7.31 11.04 -11.96
N ASP A 273 -7.92 10.10 -12.69
CA ASP A 273 -9.38 10.04 -12.84
C ASP A 273 -10.04 9.48 -11.58
N SER A 274 -9.43 8.47 -10.96
CA SER A 274 -9.83 7.99 -9.62
C SER A 274 -9.74 9.11 -8.57
N LEU A 275 -8.65 9.87 -8.55
CA LEU A 275 -8.50 11.00 -7.62
C LEU A 275 -9.54 12.10 -7.88
N ARG A 276 -9.85 12.43 -9.15
CA ARG A 276 -10.93 13.38 -9.51
C ARG A 276 -12.30 12.89 -9.05
N ALA A 277 -12.59 11.60 -9.20
CA ALA A 277 -13.85 11.01 -8.73
C ALA A 277 -13.97 11.13 -7.21
N LYS A 278 -12.88 10.89 -6.47
CA LYS A 278 -12.85 11.09 -5.00
C LYS A 278 -13.07 12.53 -4.58
N ILE A 279 -12.45 13.49 -5.25
CA ILE A 279 -12.68 14.92 -4.99
C ILE A 279 -14.16 15.26 -5.20
N THR A 280 -14.76 14.73 -6.27
CA THR A 280 -16.19 14.94 -6.59
C THR A 280 -17.09 14.31 -5.51
N ALA A 281 -16.77 13.10 -5.04
CA ALA A 281 -17.50 12.44 -3.96
C ALA A 281 -17.36 13.21 -2.63
N ALA A 282 -16.17 13.72 -2.33
CA ALA A 282 -15.92 14.54 -1.17
C ALA A 282 -16.76 15.83 -1.17
N GLN A 283 -16.93 16.48 -2.32
CA GLN A 283 -17.82 17.64 -2.45
C GLN A 283 -19.29 17.28 -2.18
N GLN A 284 -19.74 16.09 -2.60
CA GLN A 284 -21.11 15.63 -2.36
C GLN A 284 -21.37 15.36 -0.88
N SER A 285 -20.38 14.82 -0.16
CA SER A 285 -20.46 14.55 1.28
C SER A 285 -20.05 15.73 2.17
N ALA A 286 -19.63 16.85 1.58
CA ALA A 286 -19.08 17.99 2.33
C ALA A 286 -20.10 18.58 3.33
N THR A 287 -21.39 18.64 2.96
CA THR A 287 -22.44 19.13 3.87
C THR A 287 -22.53 18.27 5.11
N ASP A 288 -22.55 16.94 4.97
CA ASP A 288 -22.71 16.00 6.10
C ASP A 288 -21.48 16.05 7.03
N ASN A 289 -20.27 16.11 6.46
CA ASN A 289 -19.02 16.19 7.23
C ASN A 289 -18.94 17.51 8.01
N VAL A 290 -19.24 18.64 7.37
CA VAL A 290 -19.26 19.95 8.03
C VAL A 290 -20.42 20.02 9.03
N GLN A 291 -21.57 19.38 8.75
CA GLN A 291 -22.69 19.28 9.68
C GLN A 291 -22.28 18.55 10.96
N ALA A 292 -21.53 17.45 10.87
CA ALA A 292 -21.07 16.72 12.03
C ALA A 292 -20.18 17.59 12.93
N LEU A 293 -19.24 18.33 12.35
CA LEU A 293 -18.38 19.28 13.07
C LEU A 293 -19.17 20.46 13.65
N TYR A 294 -20.08 21.03 12.86
CA TYR A 294 -20.99 22.09 13.29
C TYR A 294 -21.85 21.63 14.48
N LEU A 295 -22.50 20.47 14.38
CA LEU A 295 -23.36 19.90 15.43
C LEU A 295 -22.56 19.53 16.68
N ALA A 296 -21.33 19.01 16.53
CA ALA A 296 -20.43 18.81 17.65
C ALA A 296 -20.12 20.12 18.39
N ARG A 297 -20.05 21.24 17.66
CA ARG A 297 -19.83 22.56 18.26
C ARG A 297 -21.10 23.23 18.80
N VAL A 298 -22.27 23.10 18.15
CA VAL A 298 -23.51 23.81 18.52
C VAL A 298 -24.50 22.99 19.34
N GLY A 299 -24.35 21.67 19.39
CA GLY A 299 -25.16 20.72 20.16
C GLY A 299 -24.87 20.74 21.67
N ASP A 300 -23.89 21.53 22.10
CA ASP A 300 -23.69 21.91 23.49
C ASP A 300 -24.25 23.33 23.73
N ALA A 301 -25.27 23.43 24.57
CA ALA A 301 -25.79 24.70 25.07
C ALA A 301 -24.86 25.30 26.13
N ASN A 302 -23.59 25.54 25.79
CA ASN A 302 -22.68 26.48 26.45
C ASN A 302 -21.36 26.63 25.66
N PRO A 303 -21.03 27.79 25.07
CA PRO A 303 -19.65 28.07 24.71
C PRO A 303 -18.86 28.39 25.99
N PRO A 304 -17.54 28.18 25.98
CA PRO A 304 -16.92 27.13 26.79
C PRO A 304 -17.29 27.20 28.29
N THR A 305 -17.79 26.09 28.83
CA THR A 305 -17.59 25.77 30.26
C THR A 305 -17.01 24.37 30.37
N ASN A 306 -15.69 24.32 30.41
CA ASN A 306 -14.88 23.37 31.18
C ASN A 306 -15.64 22.11 31.63
N VAL A 307 -15.72 21.09 30.77
CA VAL A 307 -16.03 19.74 31.24
C VAL A 307 -14.90 19.37 32.20
N ASP A 308 -15.20 19.35 33.49
CA ASP A 308 -14.21 19.03 34.50
C ASP A 308 -13.94 17.52 34.44
N GLY A 309 -12.87 17.14 33.75
CA GLY A 309 -12.45 15.75 33.64
C GLY A 309 -12.22 15.08 34.99
N GLY A 310 -12.03 15.85 36.06
CA GLY A 310 -11.96 15.35 37.43
C GLY A 310 -13.29 14.88 37.98
N GLN A 311 -14.38 15.55 37.64
CA GLN A 311 -15.72 15.05 37.96
C GLN A 311 -16.07 13.82 37.13
N VAL A 312 -15.65 13.75 35.87
CA VAL A 312 -15.87 12.57 35.01
C VAL A 312 -15.11 11.37 35.60
N PHE A 313 -13.84 11.54 35.96
CA PHE A 313 -13.05 10.50 36.62
C PHE A 313 -13.70 10.03 37.94
N THR A 314 -14.13 10.98 38.77
CA THR A 314 -14.74 10.70 40.09
C THR A 314 -16.08 9.98 39.98
N THR A 315 -16.85 10.23 38.92
CA THR A 315 -18.19 9.64 38.77
C THR A 315 -18.12 8.28 38.07
N GLU A 316 -17.25 8.15 37.07
CA GLU A 316 -17.29 7.03 36.13
C GLU A 316 -16.15 6.03 36.31
N CYS A 317 -15.01 6.44 36.87
CA CYS A 317 -13.77 5.66 36.84
C CYS A 317 -13.24 5.30 38.24
N VAL A 318 -13.44 6.15 39.25
CA VAL A 318 -12.79 6.06 40.58
C VAL A 318 -13.13 4.79 41.38
N SER A 319 -14.24 4.12 41.05
CA SER A 319 -14.61 2.86 41.70
C SER A 319 -13.66 1.70 41.40
N CYS A 320 -12.93 1.78 40.28
CA CYS A 320 -12.02 0.73 39.79
C CYS A 320 -10.61 1.25 39.52
N HIS A 321 -10.48 2.52 39.13
CA HIS A 321 -9.22 3.16 38.78
C HIS A 321 -8.80 4.16 39.86
N ASN A 322 -7.49 4.30 40.00
CA ASN A 322 -6.88 5.27 40.91
C ASN A 322 -6.00 6.26 40.13
N LEU A 323 -5.61 7.34 40.81
CA LEU A 323 -4.69 8.34 40.30
C LEU A 323 -3.57 8.54 41.32
N ASN A 324 -2.36 8.77 40.83
CA ASN A 324 -1.15 9.05 41.59
C ASN A 324 -0.86 8.05 42.72
N SER A 325 -1.24 6.79 42.50
CA SER A 325 -1.17 5.73 43.52
C SER A 325 -0.24 4.59 43.10
N GLY A 326 0.15 4.53 41.82
CA GLY A 326 0.91 3.45 41.22
C GLY A 326 0.10 2.16 41.02
N GLY A 327 0.60 1.27 40.16
CA GLY A 327 0.01 -0.03 39.88
C GLY A 327 -0.76 -0.13 38.55
N THR A 328 -1.36 -1.29 38.28
CA THR A 328 -1.98 -1.63 36.99
C THR A 328 -3.29 -0.88 36.70
N MET A 329 -3.95 -0.36 37.75
CA MET A 329 -5.22 0.38 37.64
C MET A 329 -5.04 1.91 37.73
N ASP A 330 -3.81 2.40 37.82
CA ASP A 330 -3.51 3.84 37.84
C ASP A 330 -3.59 4.43 36.43
N LEU A 331 -4.41 5.47 36.27
CA LEU A 331 -4.66 6.14 34.98
C LEU A 331 -3.88 7.44 34.78
N SER A 332 -3.07 7.87 35.76
CA SER A 332 -2.32 9.13 35.68
C SER A 332 -1.36 9.12 34.47
N GLY A 333 -1.50 10.07 33.56
CA GLY A 333 -0.68 10.18 32.34
C GLY A 333 -0.99 9.14 31.27
N LYS A 334 -2.13 8.44 31.35
CA LYS A 334 -2.50 7.35 30.42
C LYS A 334 -3.70 7.67 29.53
N GLY A 335 -3.87 8.93 29.16
CA GLY A 335 -4.98 9.42 28.35
C GLY A 335 -5.22 8.65 27.05
N THR A 336 -4.17 8.31 26.31
CA THR A 336 -4.28 7.50 25.08
C THR A 336 -4.86 6.11 25.32
N THR A 337 -4.45 5.46 26.41
CA THR A 337 -5.01 4.15 26.80
C THR A 337 -6.47 4.26 27.22
N VAL A 338 -6.86 5.37 27.85
CA VAL A 338 -8.27 5.65 28.19
C VAL A 338 -9.11 5.80 26.92
N ILE A 339 -8.61 6.49 25.89
CA ILE A 339 -9.29 6.62 24.59
C ILE A 339 -9.53 5.25 23.95
N ASP A 340 -8.47 4.43 23.84
CA ASP A 340 -8.54 3.14 23.15
C ASP A 340 -9.49 2.15 23.82
N LYS A 341 -9.56 2.18 25.16
CA LYS A 341 -10.40 1.27 25.93
C LYS A 341 -11.84 1.76 26.02
N VAL A 342 -12.08 3.05 26.25
CA VAL A 342 -13.44 3.58 26.36
C VAL A 342 -14.15 3.60 24.99
N SER A 343 -13.44 3.90 23.90
CA SER A 343 -13.99 3.85 22.54
C SER A 343 -14.42 2.45 22.09
N THR A 344 -13.85 1.39 22.69
CA THR A 344 -14.18 -0.02 22.43
C THR A 344 -15.15 -0.62 23.47
N GLN A 345 -15.86 0.22 24.22
CA GLN A 345 -16.82 -0.12 25.29
C GLN A 345 -16.22 -0.85 26.51
N HIS A 346 -15.20 -0.26 27.15
CA HIS A 346 -14.64 -0.80 28.39
C HIS A 346 -15.67 -0.91 29.54
N GLN A 347 -15.95 -2.15 29.96
CA GLN A 347 -16.90 -2.47 31.05
C GLN A 347 -18.29 -1.81 30.87
N GLY A 348 -18.73 -1.62 29.62
CA GLY A 348 -20.03 -1.03 29.30
C GLY A 348 -20.13 0.47 29.57
N LYS A 349 -19.01 1.17 29.79
CA LYS A 349 -18.98 2.63 29.88
C LYS A 349 -19.06 3.25 28.49
N ASN A 350 -19.94 4.23 28.33
CA ASN A 350 -20.12 4.99 27.10
C ASN A 350 -20.10 6.49 27.45
N LEU A 351 -18.96 7.14 27.23
CA LEU A 351 -18.78 8.57 27.50
C LEU A 351 -19.04 9.38 26.22
N ALA A 352 -19.63 10.56 26.36
CA ALA A 352 -19.68 11.52 25.26
C ALA A 352 -18.25 12.01 24.91
N ALA A 353 -18.04 12.46 23.67
CA ALA A 353 -16.70 12.74 23.15
C ALA A 353 -15.97 13.87 23.92
N ASP A 354 -16.72 14.90 24.34
CA ASP A 354 -16.28 15.99 25.20
C ASP A 354 -15.89 15.51 26.61
N GLN A 355 -16.66 14.58 27.19
CA GLN A 355 -16.37 13.95 28.48
C GLN A 355 -15.14 13.04 28.42
N LEU A 356 -14.98 12.30 27.34
CA LEU A 356 -13.80 11.48 27.11
C LEU A 356 -12.55 12.35 26.94
N GLN A 357 -12.64 13.42 26.15
CA GLN A 357 -11.53 14.32 25.92
C GLN A 357 -11.13 15.10 27.18
N ALA A 358 -12.11 15.56 27.97
CA ALA A 358 -11.87 16.18 29.26
C ALA A 358 -11.30 15.20 30.30
N LEU A 359 -11.82 13.96 30.35
CA LEU A 359 -11.29 12.89 31.20
C LEU A 359 -9.83 12.61 30.87
N VAL A 360 -9.50 12.51 29.58
CA VAL A 360 -8.14 12.33 29.06
C VAL A 360 -7.23 13.46 29.51
N ALA A 361 -7.64 14.71 29.26
CA ALA A 361 -6.90 15.90 29.70
C ALA A 361 -6.72 15.92 31.23
N TYR A 362 -7.73 15.50 32.00
CA TYR A 362 -7.63 15.42 33.45
C TYR A 362 -6.69 14.31 33.91
N VAL A 363 -6.83 13.07 33.46
CA VAL A 363 -5.93 11.99 33.88
C VAL A 363 -4.48 12.25 33.45
N ASP A 364 -4.29 12.93 32.31
CA ASP A 364 -2.96 13.38 31.86
C ASP A 364 -2.44 14.56 32.70
N SER A 365 -3.30 15.49 33.12
CA SER A 365 -2.94 16.55 34.07
C SER A 365 -2.62 16.04 35.47
N MET A 366 -3.10 14.84 35.81
CA MET A 366 -2.80 14.19 37.09
C MET A 366 -1.42 13.54 37.09
N ALA A 367 -0.76 13.39 35.93
CA ALA A 367 0.67 13.13 35.90
C ALA A 367 1.37 14.36 36.52
N THR A 368 1.82 14.20 37.77
CA THR A 368 2.30 15.27 38.64
C THR A 368 3.10 16.36 37.89
N THR A 369 2.51 17.55 37.76
CA THR A 369 3.25 18.79 37.44
C THR A 369 4.16 19.20 38.60
N PRO A 370 5.28 19.89 38.32
CA PRO A 370 6.31 20.23 39.30
C PRO A 370 5.79 21.17 40.39
N THR A 371 6.19 20.92 41.63
CA THR A 371 6.04 21.88 42.74
C THR A 371 6.96 23.08 42.53
N PRO A 372 6.63 24.28 43.07
CA PRO A 372 7.51 25.44 43.02
C PRO A 372 8.86 25.11 43.67
N ASP A 373 9.92 25.29 42.87
CA ASP A 373 11.35 25.16 43.16
C ASP A 373 11.75 24.80 44.60
N PRO A 374 12.26 23.57 44.81
CA PRO A 374 13.33 23.31 45.76
C PRO A 374 14.59 22.83 45.01
N GLY A 375 15.20 23.73 44.24
CA GLY A 375 16.50 23.53 43.60
C GLY A 375 16.52 22.52 42.45
N PRO A 376 17.49 22.65 41.53
CA PRO A 376 17.63 21.77 40.38
C PRO A 376 18.26 20.43 40.82
N GLU A 377 17.61 19.29 40.54
CA GLU A 377 18.25 17.95 40.49
C GLU A 377 17.30 16.95 39.78
N PRO A 378 17.78 15.96 39.01
CA PRO A 378 18.48 16.10 37.75
C PRO A 378 17.70 15.42 36.60
N VAL A 379 17.86 15.96 35.39
CA VAL A 379 17.52 15.28 34.13
C VAL A 379 18.13 13.87 34.17
N ALA A 380 17.39 12.83 33.79
CA ALA A 380 17.95 11.48 33.67
C ALA A 380 19.21 11.56 32.78
N ASN A 381 20.37 11.48 33.41
CA ASN A 381 21.62 11.77 32.74
C ASN A 381 21.99 10.52 31.93
N GLY A 382 21.87 10.62 30.61
CA GLY A 382 22.23 9.55 29.69
C GLY A 382 23.66 9.04 29.90
N GLN A 383 24.57 9.89 30.37
CA GLN A 383 25.90 9.51 30.82
C GLN A 383 25.86 8.52 31.99
N THR A 384 25.09 8.82 33.02
CA THR A 384 24.98 7.96 34.21
C THR A 384 24.30 6.63 33.88
N LEU A 385 23.29 6.66 33.02
CA LEU A 385 22.62 5.45 32.55
C LEU A 385 23.57 4.57 31.72
N TYR A 386 24.38 5.18 30.84
CA TYR A 386 25.42 4.49 30.10
C TYR A 386 26.51 3.92 31.03
N ASP A 387 27.06 4.73 31.94
CA ASP A 387 28.13 4.31 32.86
C ASP A 387 27.68 3.16 33.80
N THR A 388 26.40 3.16 34.19
CA THR A 388 25.87 2.18 35.15
C THR A 388 25.45 0.87 34.48
N HIS A 389 24.90 0.93 33.26
CA HIS A 389 24.23 -0.20 32.63
C HIS A 389 24.87 -0.67 31.32
N CYS A 390 25.70 0.15 30.69
CA CYS A 390 26.26 -0.12 29.36
C CYS A 390 27.80 -0.25 29.38
N ALA A 391 28.51 0.64 30.06
CA ALA A 391 29.99 0.73 30.12
C ALA A 391 30.69 -0.57 30.56
N GLY A 392 30.04 -1.35 31.44
CA GLY A 392 30.57 -2.65 31.88
C GLY A 392 30.68 -3.70 30.76
N CYS A 393 30.10 -3.44 29.59
CA CYS A 393 30.16 -4.34 28.44
C CYS A 393 30.50 -3.61 27.15
N HIS A 394 29.94 -2.43 26.88
CA HIS A 394 30.11 -1.68 25.64
C HIS A 394 31.16 -0.59 25.75
N LYS A 395 31.82 -0.28 24.62
CA LYS A 395 32.60 0.95 24.45
C LYS A 395 31.71 2.09 23.95
N LEU A 396 32.15 3.34 24.09
CA LEU A 396 31.49 4.52 23.54
C LEU A 396 32.54 5.56 23.12
N GLY A 397 33.01 5.47 21.89
CA GLY A 397 33.94 6.46 21.31
C GLY A 397 35.17 6.69 22.19
N GLU A 398 35.65 7.93 22.31
CA GLU A 398 36.74 8.26 23.27
C GLU A 398 36.26 8.35 24.72
N TYR A 399 34.96 8.38 24.95
CA TYR A 399 34.38 8.57 26.27
C TYR A 399 34.61 7.34 27.17
N ASP A 400 34.44 6.13 26.62
CA ASP A 400 34.69 4.88 27.34
C ASP A 400 35.26 3.77 26.44
N GLN A 401 36.39 3.20 26.85
CA GLN A 401 37.12 2.15 26.14
C GLN A 401 37.17 0.82 26.93
N ALA A 402 36.49 0.72 28.07
CA ALA A 402 36.60 -0.40 29.01
C ALA A 402 35.82 -1.65 28.57
N GLY A 403 34.76 -1.51 27.77
CA GLY A 403 33.90 -2.60 27.33
C GLY A 403 34.55 -3.56 26.31
N THR A 404 34.07 -4.81 26.25
CA THR A 404 34.50 -5.85 25.30
C THR A 404 33.47 -6.16 24.20
N ALA A 405 32.26 -5.62 24.32
CA ALA A 405 31.17 -5.67 23.34
C ALA A 405 31.31 -4.51 22.33
N PRO A 406 30.59 -4.55 21.20
CA PRO A 406 30.74 -3.55 20.14
C PRO A 406 30.55 -2.11 20.64
N ASP A 407 31.35 -1.19 20.11
CA ASP A 407 31.27 0.24 20.39
C ASP A 407 29.89 0.79 19.99
N LEU A 408 29.28 1.57 20.88
CA LEU A 408 27.97 2.17 20.64
C LEU A 408 28.05 3.47 19.83
N ALA A 409 29.23 4.08 19.70
CA ALA A 409 29.39 5.31 18.94
C ALA A 409 29.01 5.12 17.45
N GLY A 410 28.08 5.93 16.95
CA GLY A 410 27.55 5.83 15.58
C GLY A 410 26.53 4.71 15.37
N ARG A 411 26.00 4.11 16.44
CA ARG A 411 25.00 3.02 16.41
C ARG A 411 23.68 3.38 17.11
N GLU A 412 23.42 4.67 17.31
CA GLU A 412 22.25 5.22 18.00
C GLU A 412 20.90 4.69 17.48
N GLY A 413 20.78 4.46 16.16
CA GLY A 413 19.56 3.91 15.54
C GLY A 413 19.23 2.47 15.96
N ILE A 414 20.22 1.70 16.43
CA ILE A 414 20.05 0.29 16.83
C ILE A 414 19.86 0.16 18.36
N VAL A 415 20.38 1.11 19.13
CA VAL A 415 20.33 1.11 20.62
C VAL A 415 18.87 1.07 21.12
N THR A 416 17.99 1.90 20.56
CA THR A 416 16.55 1.93 20.90
C THR A 416 15.88 0.57 20.67
N GLY A 417 16.10 -0.03 19.49
CA GLY A 417 15.48 -1.31 19.13
C GLY A 417 15.96 -2.47 20.02
N LYS A 418 17.24 -2.49 20.40
CA LYS A 418 17.80 -3.54 21.26
C LYS A 418 17.34 -3.40 22.72
N ILE A 419 17.29 -2.19 23.28
CA ILE A 419 16.79 -1.98 24.65
C ILE A 419 15.32 -2.38 24.74
N ASN A 420 14.49 -1.97 23.77
CA ASN A 420 13.07 -2.31 23.73
C ASN A 420 12.79 -3.81 23.52
N ALA A 421 13.71 -4.52 22.83
CA ALA A 421 13.66 -5.97 22.69
C ALA A 421 14.20 -6.75 23.92
N GLY A 422 14.55 -6.05 25.02
CA GLY A 422 14.97 -6.67 26.27
C GLY A 422 16.46 -7.08 26.30
N HIS A 423 17.35 -6.26 25.74
CA HIS A 423 18.80 -6.54 25.73
C HIS A 423 19.35 -6.83 27.14
N ARG A 424 19.71 -8.11 27.38
CA ARG A 424 20.22 -8.64 28.65
C ARG A 424 19.34 -8.32 29.87
N GLY A 425 18.03 -8.14 29.67
CA GLY A 425 17.08 -7.84 30.74
C GLY A 425 17.17 -6.41 31.29
N ILE A 426 17.88 -5.51 30.60
CA ILE A 426 17.83 -4.08 30.88
C ILE A 426 16.46 -3.56 30.41
N SER A 427 15.75 -2.87 31.30
CA SER A 427 14.47 -2.24 31.01
C SER A 427 14.55 -0.78 31.41
N PHE A 428 14.33 0.10 30.44
CA PHE A 428 14.35 1.56 30.61
C PHE A 428 12.99 2.12 30.23
N SER A 429 12.62 3.24 30.85
CA SER A 429 11.51 4.07 30.37
C SER A 429 11.87 4.74 29.05
N THR A 430 10.86 5.18 28.29
CA THR A 430 11.07 5.89 27.01
C THR A 430 11.98 7.11 27.15
N ALA A 431 11.91 7.83 28.27
CA ALA A 431 12.78 8.98 28.56
C ALA A 431 14.23 8.57 28.84
N GLU A 432 14.46 7.46 29.53
CA GLU A 432 15.80 6.91 29.79
C GLU A 432 16.43 6.32 28.53
N VAL A 433 15.63 5.66 27.68
CA VAL A 433 16.06 5.21 26.34
C VAL A 433 16.49 6.41 25.51
N THR A 434 15.66 7.46 25.48
CA THR A 434 15.98 8.71 24.76
C THR A 434 17.25 9.35 25.33
N ALA A 435 17.40 9.43 26.65
CA ALA A 435 18.59 9.99 27.29
C ALA A 435 19.87 9.20 26.97
N VAL A 436 19.82 7.86 26.97
CA VAL A 436 20.97 7.01 26.61
C VAL A 436 21.31 7.15 25.13
N VAL A 437 20.30 7.20 24.25
CA VAL A 437 20.49 7.38 22.81
C VAL A 437 21.08 8.76 22.50
N ASP A 438 20.58 9.81 23.15
CA ASP A 438 21.14 11.16 23.07
C ASP A 438 22.59 11.17 23.56
N TRP A 439 22.89 10.49 24.67
CA TRP A 439 24.26 10.38 25.19
C TRP A 439 25.20 9.65 24.24
N VAL A 440 24.76 8.55 23.64
CA VAL A 440 25.51 7.83 22.61
C VAL A 440 25.76 8.73 21.40
N THR A 441 24.75 9.51 21.00
CA THR A 441 24.84 10.47 19.89
C THR A 441 25.79 11.63 20.20
N LEU A 442 25.89 12.05 21.47
CA LEU A 442 26.83 13.08 21.93
C LEU A 442 28.29 12.62 21.97
N ASN A 443 28.56 11.31 21.92
CA ASN A 443 29.91 10.73 21.96
C ASN A 443 30.19 9.92 20.68
N PRO A 444 30.30 10.60 19.52
CA PRO A 444 30.54 9.95 18.24
C PRO A 444 31.94 9.34 18.18
N ALA A 445 32.14 8.41 17.23
CA ALA A 445 33.45 7.84 16.94
C ALA A 445 34.38 8.95 16.42
N LEU A 446 35.68 8.82 16.70
CA LEU A 446 36.69 9.80 16.31
C LEU A 446 36.57 10.24 14.84
N PRO A 447 36.60 11.55 14.52
CA PRO A 447 36.91 11.99 13.17
C PRO A 447 38.36 11.60 12.87
N VAL A 448 38.54 10.72 11.89
CA VAL A 448 39.86 10.33 11.41
C VAL A 448 40.50 11.57 10.77
N THR A 449 41.32 12.30 11.52
CA THR A 449 42.13 13.39 10.97
C THR A 449 43.19 12.78 10.06
N ASN A 450 43.03 12.95 8.76
CA ASN A 450 43.99 12.53 7.75
C ASN A 450 45.31 13.31 7.93
N PRO A 451 46.44 12.59 8.06
CA PRO A 451 47.44 12.78 7.03
C PRO A 451 47.93 11.43 6.45
N THR A 452 48.14 11.42 5.13
CA THR A 452 48.87 10.43 4.31
C THR A 452 48.08 9.20 3.80
N PRO A 453 48.47 8.63 2.63
CA PRO A 453 47.55 8.01 1.67
C PRO A 453 46.88 6.74 2.20
N ASN A 454 45.58 6.63 1.90
CA ASN A 454 44.63 5.54 2.17
C ASN A 454 45.29 4.25 2.70
N PRO A 455 45.13 3.88 3.98
CA PRO A 455 45.53 2.57 4.42
C PRO A 455 44.63 1.54 3.73
N THR A 456 45.25 0.53 3.14
CA THR A 456 44.57 -0.66 2.63
C THR A 456 43.58 -1.18 3.69
N PRO A 457 42.29 -1.43 3.35
CA PRO A 457 41.33 -1.97 4.30
C PRO A 457 41.85 -3.26 4.95
N ASP A 458 41.72 -3.38 6.27
CA ASP A 458 42.21 -4.54 7.03
C ASP A 458 41.16 -5.66 6.98
N GLY A 459 41.36 -6.59 6.05
CA GLY A 459 40.43 -7.71 5.84
C GLY A 459 40.31 -8.68 7.02
N VAL A 460 41.29 -8.74 7.93
CA VAL A 460 41.19 -9.58 9.14
C VAL A 460 40.22 -8.94 10.12
N ALA A 461 40.38 -7.65 10.39
CA ALA A 461 39.50 -6.91 11.29
C ALA A 461 38.06 -6.86 10.76
N LEU A 462 37.88 -6.68 9.45
CA LEU A 462 36.57 -6.69 8.79
C LEU A 462 35.91 -8.07 8.85
N TYR A 463 36.66 -9.15 8.64
CA TYR A 463 36.12 -10.50 8.77
C TYR A 463 35.66 -10.79 10.21
N GLU A 464 36.45 -10.37 11.20
CA GLU A 464 36.13 -10.54 12.62
C GLU A 464 34.87 -9.77 13.05
N SER A 465 34.65 -8.57 12.51
CA SER A 465 33.49 -7.74 12.87
C SER A 465 32.20 -8.12 12.15
N GLU A 466 32.28 -8.44 10.85
CA GLU A 466 31.09 -8.61 10.01
C GLU A 466 30.76 -10.08 9.67
N CYS A 467 31.75 -10.99 9.64
CA CYS A 467 31.57 -12.34 9.09
C CYS A 467 31.68 -13.46 10.14
N GLN A 468 32.58 -13.32 11.11
CA GLN A 468 32.95 -14.38 12.06
C GLN A 468 31.77 -14.88 12.91
N GLY A 469 30.80 -14.00 13.23
CA GLY A 469 29.63 -14.35 14.05
C GLY A 469 28.79 -15.49 13.48
N CYS A 470 28.76 -15.63 12.15
CA CYS A 470 27.99 -16.65 11.44
C CYS A 470 28.87 -17.70 10.75
N HIS A 471 30.06 -17.32 10.26
CA HIS A 471 30.93 -18.19 9.46
C HIS A 471 32.03 -18.89 10.25
N GLY A 472 32.19 -18.57 11.54
CA GLY A 472 33.26 -19.09 12.39
C GLY A 472 34.58 -18.33 12.24
N PRO A 473 35.61 -18.67 13.02
CA PRO A 473 36.88 -17.94 13.07
C PRO A 473 37.61 -17.97 11.71
N LEU A 474 38.38 -16.91 11.39
CA LEU A 474 39.04 -16.76 10.08
C LEU A 474 39.89 -17.98 9.69
N SER A 475 40.53 -18.63 10.66
CA SER A 475 41.37 -19.81 10.49
C SER A 475 40.60 -21.12 10.19
N ASN A 476 39.31 -21.18 10.53
CA ASN A 476 38.46 -22.35 10.33
C ASN A 476 37.01 -21.89 10.13
N ASN A 477 36.71 -21.49 8.89
CA ASN A 477 35.42 -20.97 8.47
C ASN A 477 34.74 -21.88 7.46
N ASN A 478 33.42 -21.73 7.35
CA ASN A 478 32.58 -22.52 6.44
C ASN A 478 32.39 -21.87 5.05
N ILE A 479 33.16 -20.85 4.70
CA ILE A 479 33.05 -20.14 3.41
C ILE A 479 33.70 -20.99 2.31
N GLN A 480 32.90 -21.32 1.29
CA GLN A 480 33.29 -22.18 0.17
C GLN A 480 33.95 -21.37 -0.96
N ASP A 481 33.26 -20.39 -1.53
CA ASP A 481 33.84 -19.47 -2.50
C ASP A 481 34.47 -18.26 -1.79
N ARG A 482 35.80 -18.30 -1.67
CA ARG A 482 36.59 -17.30 -0.92
C ARG A 482 37.03 -16.13 -1.80
N SER A 483 36.55 -16.06 -3.05
CA SER A 483 36.83 -14.95 -3.96
C SER A 483 36.00 -13.72 -3.62
N SER A 484 36.49 -12.52 -3.97
CA SER A 484 35.74 -11.28 -3.78
C SER A 484 34.43 -11.26 -4.56
N ALA A 485 34.41 -11.89 -5.75
CA ALA A 485 33.18 -12.06 -6.54
C ALA A 485 32.18 -13.00 -5.87
N GLY A 486 32.65 -14.13 -5.31
CA GLY A 486 31.80 -15.08 -4.58
C GLY A 486 31.19 -14.46 -3.32
N ILE A 487 31.98 -13.68 -2.56
CA ILE A 487 31.50 -12.95 -1.38
C ILE A 487 30.46 -11.90 -1.76
N GLN A 488 30.71 -11.11 -2.81
CA GLN A 488 29.75 -10.09 -3.29
C GLN A 488 28.44 -10.74 -3.74
N GLN A 489 28.49 -11.82 -4.51
CA GLN A 489 27.28 -12.52 -4.97
C GLN A 489 26.46 -13.10 -3.82
N ALA A 490 27.11 -13.61 -2.77
CA ALA A 490 26.40 -14.10 -1.59
C ALA A 490 25.66 -13.00 -0.82
N ILE A 491 26.26 -11.80 -0.72
CA ILE A 491 25.65 -10.62 -0.11
C ILE A 491 24.48 -10.13 -0.97
N ASP A 492 24.68 -9.97 -2.28
CA ASP A 492 23.66 -9.48 -3.21
C ASP A 492 22.45 -10.41 -3.31
N ALA A 493 22.68 -11.73 -3.23
CA ALA A 493 21.63 -12.75 -3.25
C ALA A 493 21.03 -13.05 -1.86
N ASN A 494 21.44 -12.32 -0.82
CA ASN A 494 20.98 -12.49 0.56
C ASN A 494 21.08 -13.96 1.05
N LEU A 495 22.15 -14.68 0.68
CA LEU A 495 22.31 -16.09 1.05
C LEU A 495 22.58 -16.20 2.56
N GLY A 496 21.61 -16.76 3.31
CA GLY A 496 21.72 -16.88 4.76
C GLY A 496 21.52 -15.57 5.52
N ASP A 497 20.63 -14.71 5.02
CA ASP A 497 20.22 -13.43 5.63
C ASP A 497 21.33 -12.35 5.71
N MET A 498 22.26 -12.37 4.75
CA MET A 498 23.41 -11.44 4.67
C MET A 498 23.08 -10.00 4.21
N SER A 499 21.82 -9.69 3.86
CA SER A 499 21.37 -8.38 3.33
C SER A 499 21.52 -7.20 4.29
N LEU A 500 21.87 -7.46 5.56
CA LEU A 500 22.15 -6.44 6.57
C LEU A 500 23.60 -5.92 6.53
N LEU A 501 24.48 -6.51 5.70
CA LEU A 501 25.87 -6.10 5.54
C LEU A 501 26.00 -5.00 4.48
N THR A 502 26.66 -3.88 4.83
CA THR A 502 27.03 -2.84 3.88
C THR A 502 28.55 -2.72 3.82
N LEU A 503 29.16 -3.42 2.86
CA LEU A 503 30.61 -3.42 2.64
C LEU A 503 30.93 -2.84 1.25
N THR A 504 31.98 -2.03 1.16
CA THR A 504 32.47 -1.53 -0.13
C THR A 504 33.23 -2.61 -0.90
N PRO A 505 33.35 -2.50 -2.24
CA PRO A 505 34.14 -3.45 -3.03
C PRO A 505 35.60 -3.59 -2.58
N ALA A 506 36.19 -2.52 -2.02
CA ALA A 506 37.55 -2.55 -1.50
C ALA A 506 37.68 -3.34 -0.18
N GLU A 507 36.66 -3.27 0.68
CA GLU A 507 36.59 -4.04 1.93
C GLU A 507 36.32 -5.51 1.66
N ILE A 508 35.41 -5.82 0.71
CA ILE A 508 35.14 -7.21 0.26
C ILE A 508 36.41 -7.84 -0.32
N GLN A 509 37.15 -7.09 -1.14
CA GLN A 509 38.43 -7.56 -1.67
C GLN A 509 39.47 -7.79 -0.57
N ALA A 510 39.50 -6.94 0.45
CA ALA A 510 40.40 -7.11 1.58
C ALA A 510 40.07 -8.37 2.41
N ILE A 511 38.78 -8.64 2.67
CA ILE A 511 38.33 -9.87 3.34
C ILE A 511 38.72 -11.11 2.53
N ALA A 512 38.44 -11.12 1.22
CA ALA A 512 38.79 -12.21 0.32
C ALA A 512 40.30 -12.55 0.36
N ASN A 513 41.15 -11.53 0.42
CA ASN A 513 42.60 -11.69 0.47
C ASN A 513 43.12 -12.33 1.78
N ASN A 514 42.32 -12.30 2.86
CA ASN A 514 42.70 -12.81 4.18
C ASN A 514 42.06 -14.18 4.50
N LEU A 515 41.13 -14.67 3.67
CA LEU A 515 40.60 -16.02 3.79
C LEU A 515 41.68 -17.04 3.39
N PRO A 516 42.00 -18.04 4.23
CA PRO A 516 43.03 -19.01 3.91
C PRO A 516 42.63 -19.79 2.65
N ASN A 517 43.57 -20.02 1.73
CA ASN A 517 43.31 -20.91 0.59
C ASN A 517 43.13 -22.35 1.11
N PRO A 518 42.19 -23.17 0.58
CA PRO A 518 42.06 -24.55 1.02
C PRO A 518 43.39 -25.28 0.80
N THR A 519 43.88 -25.97 1.83
CA THR A 519 45.16 -26.70 1.79
C THR A 519 45.11 -27.76 0.68
N PRO A 520 45.99 -27.70 -0.34
CA PRO A 520 46.01 -28.70 -1.39
C PRO A 520 46.66 -29.98 -0.87
N THR A 521 45.93 -31.09 -0.89
CA THR A 521 46.50 -32.44 -0.78
C THR A 521 47.29 -32.76 -2.07
N PRO A 522 48.44 -33.47 -1.99
CA PRO A 522 49.33 -33.67 -3.15
C PRO A 522 48.69 -34.54 -4.25
N ASP A 523 48.88 -34.10 -5.48
CA ASP A 523 48.49 -34.76 -6.73
C ASP A 523 49.34 -36.03 -7.02
N PRO A 524 48.72 -37.20 -7.26
CA PRO A 524 49.31 -38.30 -8.00
C PRO A 524 48.75 -38.40 -9.43
N THR A 525 49.66 -38.29 -10.40
CA THR A 525 49.68 -38.91 -11.75
C THR A 525 48.50 -39.85 -12.10
N PRO A 526 47.82 -39.67 -13.26
CA PRO A 526 46.56 -40.33 -13.56
C PRO A 526 46.73 -41.84 -13.71
N THR A 527 46.21 -42.56 -12.71
CA THR A 527 45.95 -44.00 -12.77
C THR A 527 44.53 -44.18 -13.32
N PRO A 528 44.21 -45.24 -14.11
CA PRO A 528 42.86 -45.46 -14.61
C PRO A 528 41.87 -45.46 -13.45
N VAL A 529 40.92 -44.53 -13.47
CA VAL A 529 39.92 -44.41 -12.40
C VAL A 529 38.84 -45.44 -12.66
N ASP A 530 38.68 -46.37 -11.73
CA ASP A 530 37.74 -47.49 -11.85
C ASP A 530 36.35 -47.05 -11.33
N GLY A 531 35.36 -47.04 -12.22
CA GLY A 531 33.99 -46.63 -11.90
C GLY A 531 33.33 -47.48 -10.81
N GLN A 532 33.73 -48.76 -10.65
CA GLN A 532 33.23 -49.62 -9.59
C GLN A 532 33.73 -49.14 -8.22
N VAL A 533 35.02 -48.82 -8.11
CA VAL A 533 35.63 -48.34 -6.86
C VAL A 533 35.08 -46.96 -6.47
N LEU A 534 34.78 -46.11 -7.46
CA LEU A 534 34.14 -44.82 -7.21
C LEU A 534 32.73 -44.98 -6.65
N TYR A 535 31.95 -45.92 -7.20
CA TYR A 535 30.62 -46.26 -6.71
C TYR A 535 30.67 -46.80 -5.27
N ASP A 536 31.51 -47.81 -5.00
CA ASP A 536 31.57 -48.48 -3.69
C ASP A 536 31.92 -47.50 -2.56
N ASN A 537 32.82 -46.54 -2.81
CA ASN A 537 33.31 -45.63 -1.77
C ASN A 537 32.38 -44.42 -1.54
N ASN A 538 31.69 -43.94 -2.57
CA ASN A 538 31.00 -42.65 -2.51
C ASN A 538 29.48 -42.76 -2.70
N CYS A 539 28.99 -43.87 -3.28
CA CYS A 539 27.61 -43.98 -3.74
C CYS A 539 26.86 -45.13 -3.04
N ALA A 540 27.51 -46.28 -2.84
CA ALA A 540 26.89 -47.52 -2.35
C ALA A 540 26.24 -47.42 -0.96
N SER A 541 26.66 -46.43 -0.14
CA SER A 541 26.02 -46.20 1.16
C SER A 541 24.58 -45.68 1.06
N CYS A 542 24.22 -45.10 -0.09
CA CYS A 542 22.94 -44.46 -0.30
C CYS A 542 22.21 -45.04 -1.52
N HIS A 543 22.90 -45.25 -2.64
CA HIS A 543 22.32 -45.72 -3.89
C HIS A 543 22.43 -47.22 -4.06
N THR A 544 21.58 -47.79 -4.92
CA THR A 544 21.70 -49.16 -5.43
C THR A 544 22.24 -49.16 -6.87
N MET A 545 22.79 -50.29 -7.32
CA MET A 545 23.39 -50.48 -8.66
C MET A 545 23.09 -51.85 -9.27
N GLY A 546 22.09 -51.91 -10.14
CA GLY A 546 21.65 -53.05 -10.93
C GLY A 546 21.53 -54.32 -10.10
N GLY A 547 22.12 -55.40 -10.62
CA GLY A 547 22.29 -56.66 -9.88
C GLY A 547 23.57 -56.72 -9.04
N TYR A 548 24.36 -55.64 -9.00
CA TYR A 548 25.66 -55.58 -8.32
C TYR A 548 25.50 -55.20 -6.84
N ASP A 549 24.68 -54.19 -6.54
CA ASP A 549 24.43 -53.72 -5.18
C ASP A 549 22.96 -53.35 -4.99
N VAL A 550 22.32 -53.94 -3.97
CA VAL A 550 20.89 -53.80 -3.67
C VAL A 550 20.64 -53.12 -2.31
N ASN A 551 21.70 -52.66 -1.65
CA ASN A 551 21.63 -52.13 -0.28
C ASN A 551 21.80 -50.61 -0.27
N GLY A 552 20.80 -49.92 -0.80
CA GLY A 552 20.70 -48.46 -0.82
C GLY A 552 19.23 -48.05 -0.74
N TYR A 553 18.98 -46.84 -0.26
CA TYR A 553 17.63 -46.28 -0.10
C TYR A 553 17.35 -45.15 -1.11
N ALA A 554 18.39 -44.65 -1.78
CA ALA A 554 18.33 -43.64 -2.82
C ALA A 554 18.12 -44.30 -4.20
N PRO A 555 17.67 -43.55 -5.23
CA PRO A 555 17.28 -44.11 -6.52
C PRO A 555 18.36 -44.95 -7.20
N GLU A 556 17.91 -46.01 -7.86
CA GLU A 556 18.72 -47.00 -8.56
C GLU A 556 19.51 -46.39 -9.74
N LEU A 557 20.82 -46.65 -9.79
CA LEU A 557 21.74 -46.02 -10.75
C LEU A 557 22.10 -46.88 -11.97
N GLY A 558 21.80 -48.18 -11.94
CA GLY A 558 22.06 -49.13 -13.01
C GLY A 558 21.38 -48.74 -14.32
N GLY A 559 22.17 -48.53 -15.37
CA GLY A 559 21.71 -48.04 -16.67
C GLY A 559 21.53 -46.53 -16.78
N GLN A 560 21.82 -45.75 -15.73
CA GLN A 560 21.51 -44.31 -15.63
C GLN A 560 22.74 -43.40 -15.75
N GLY A 561 23.77 -43.80 -16.49
CA GLY A 561 25.07 -43.11 -16.52
C GLY A 561 25.00 -41.61 -16.87
N ASN A 562 24.16 -41.21 -17.83
CA ASN A 562 24.03 -39.78 -18.18
C ASN A 562 23.38 -38.95 -17.07
N LEU A 563 22.44 -39.56 -16.33
CA LEU A 563 21.76 -38.91 -15.21
C LEU A 563 22.71 -38.75 -14.03
N VAL A 564 23.58 -39.74 -13.79
CA VAL A 564 24.64 -39.67 -12.76
C VAL A 564 25.56 -38.48 -12.99
N VAL A 565 26.05 -38.28 -14.23
CA VAL A 565 26.91 -37.12 -14.56
C VAL A 565 26.17 -35.81 -14.34
N THR A 566 24.95 -35.70 -14.86
CA THR A 566 24.13 -34.47 -14.77
C THR A 566 23.90 -34.04 -13.32
N LYS A 567 23.62 -35.01 -12.43
CA LYS A 567 23.39 -34.70 -11.01
C LYS A 567 24.69 -34.33 -10.28
N LEU A 568 25.81 -34.99 -10.59
CA LEU A 568 27.10 -34.64 -10.01
C LEU A 568 27.58 -33.25 -10.46
N ASP A 569 27.32 -32.84 -11.71
CA ASP A 569 27.63 -31.49 -12.19
C ASP A 569 26.75 -30.41 -11.53
N ALA A 570 25.51 -30.76 -11.15
CA ALA A 570 24.61 -29.89 -10.40
C ALA A 570 24.91 -29.85 -8.88
N GLY A 571 25.94 -30.56 -8.40
CA GLY A 571 26.39 -30.51 -7.00
C GLY A 571 25.77 -31.55 -6.05
N HIS A 572 25.48 -32.76 -6.53
CA HIS A 572 24.88 -33.85 -5.74
C HIS A 572 25.63 -34.13 -4.41
N GLN A 573 24.97 -33.81 -3.28
CA GLN A 573 25.50 -33.96 -1.91
C GLN A 573 26.88 -33.31 -1.68
N GLY A 574 27.22 -32.28 -2.45
CA GLY A 574 28.52 -31.61 -2.35
C GLY A 574 29.71 -32.45 -2.78
N LEU A 575 29.48 -33.59 -3.46
CA LEU A 575 30.54 -34.42 -4.02
C LEU A 575 31.16 -33.72 -5.23
N ASN A 576 32.45 -33.43 -5.17
CA ASN A 576 33.19 -32.82 -6.27
C ASN A 576 34.11 -33.86 -6.93
N MET A 577 33.71 -34.34 -8.11
CA MET A 577 34.45 -35.33 -8.89
C MET A 577 34.99 -34.72 -10.18
N THR A 578 36.14 -35.19 -10.65
CA THR A 578 36.73 -34.78 -11.93
C THR A 578 35.92 -35.33 -13.11
N ALA A 579 36.07 -34.72 -14.29
CA ALA A 579 35.39 -35.19 -15.50
C ALA A 579 35.70 -36.65 -15.84
N ALA A 580 36.96 -37.09 -15.65
CA ALA A 580 37.37 -38.47 -15.90
C ALA A 580 36.74 -39.48 -14.92
N GLU A 581 36.55 -39.10 -13.66
CA GLU A 581 35.88 -39.93 -12.65
C GLU A 581 34.37 -40.05 -12.93
N LYS A 582 33.73 -38.95 -13.32
CA LYS A 582 32.33 -38.92 -13.73
C LYS A 582 32.07 -39.84 -14.93
N ASP A 583 32.93 -39.76 -15.95
CA ASP A 583 32.84 -40.62 -17.14
C ASP A 583 33.06 -42.11 -16.83
N ALA A 584 34.01 -42.41 -15.94
CA ALA A 584 34.26 -43.79 -15.50
C ALA A 584 33.06 -44.37 -14.73
N LEU A 585 32.47 -43.58 -13.81
CA LEU A 585 31.29 -43.97 -13.03
C LEU A 585 30.05 -44.13 -13.92
N ALA A 586 29.84 -43.24 -14.88
CA ALA A 586 28.73 -43.31 -15.83
C ALA A 586 28.83 -44.53 -16.74
N THR A 587 30.05 -44.83 -17.21
CA THR A 587 30.33 -46.04 -18.00
C THR A 587 30.04 -47.31 -17.19
N TRP A 588 30.44 -47.33 -15.92
CA TRP A 588 30.19 -48.45 -15.02
C TRP A 588 28.70 -48.65 -14.72
N ALA A 589 27.97 -47.57 -14.42
CA ALA A 589 26.53 -47.60 -14.19
C ALA A 589 25.78 -48.16 -15.41
N ASN A 590 26.12 -47.72 -16.62
CA ASN A 590 25.53 -48.22 -17.86
C ASN A 590 25.87 -49.69 -18.15
N ALA A 591 27.03 -50.17 -17.70
CA ALA A 591 27.44 -51.57 -17.84
C ALA A 591 26.72 -52.53 -16.85
N ASN A 592 26.00 -51.98 -15.85
CA ASN A 592 25.26 -52.75 -14.84
C ASN A 592 23.75 -52.38 -14.83
N PRO A 593 23.02 -52.60 -15.93
CA PRO A 593 21.59 -52.30 -15.98
C PRO A 593 20.78 -53.23 -15.08
N VAL A 594 19.60 -52.76 -14.65
CA VAL A 594 18.65 -53.57 -13.86
C VAL A 594 18.18 -54.76 -14.70
N VAL A 595 18.44 -55.99 -14.21
CA VAL A 595 17.99 -57.22 -14.88
C VAL A 595 16.56 -57.53 -14.45
N ILE A 596 15.59 -57.23 -15.31
CA ILE A 596 14.20 -57.68 -15.18
C ILE A 596 14.03 -58.96 -16.04
N PRO A 597 13.54 -60.08 -15.50
CA PRO A 597 13.32 -61.29 -16.29
C PRO A 597 12.14 -61.13 -17.25
N ASP A 598 12.44 -61.26 -18.54
CA ASP A 598 11.53 -61.11 -19.69
C ASP A 598 10.49 -62.26 -19.81
N PRO A 599 9.21 -61.97 -20.11
CA PRO A 599 8.33 -62.88 -20.83
C PRO A 599 8.17 -62.44 -22.31
N THR A 600 8.62 -63.34 -23.19
CA THR A 600 8.48 -63.47 -24.65
C THR A 600 7.25 -62.88 -25.38
N PRO A 601 7.36 -62.62 -26.71
CA PRO A 601 6.58 -61.60 -27.44
C PRO A 601 5.28 -62.11 -28.09
N THR A 602 4.25 -61.26 -28.09
CA THR A 602 3.08 -61.33 -29.01
C THR A 602 2.51 -59.91 -29.23
N PRO A 603 1.78 -59.68 -30.34
CA PRO A 603 1.83 -58.44 -31.13
C PRO A 603 0.95 -57.30 -30.61
N ASP A 604 1.38 -56.08 -30.96
CA ASP A 604 0.78 -54.75 -30.73
C ASP A 604 -0.76 -54.72 -30.73
N PRO A 605 -1.35 -54.15 -29.65
CA PRO A 605 -2.48 -53.26 -29.82
C PRO A 605 -2.45 -52.04 -28.88
N THR A 606 -2.57 -50.84 -29.46
CA THR A 606 -3.25 -49.63 -28.92
C THR A 606 -2.78 -49.03 -27.58
N PRO A 607 -2.62 -47.68 -27.46
CA PRO A 607 -2.26 -47.05 -26.19
C PRO A 607 -3.33 -47.34 -25.13
N ASN A 608 -2.94 -48.02 -24.05
CA ASN A 608 -3.81 -48.20 -22.89
C ASN A 608 -3.98 -46.83 -22.21
N PRO A 609 -5.21 -46.39 -21.88
CA PRO A 609 -5.40 -45.12 -21.17
C PRO A 609 -4.62 -45.16 -19.85
N VAL A 610 -3.73 -44.19 -19.67
CA VAL A 610 -2.98 -44.01 -18.44
C VAL A 610 -3.96 -43.73 -17.31
N ASN A 611 -3.90 -44.52 -16.23
CA ASN A 611 -4.77 -44.35 -15.06
C ASN A 611 -4.12 -43.39 -14.07
N GLY A 612 -4.69 -42.19 -13.92
CA GLY A 612 -4.18 -41.14 -13.01
C GLY A 612 -4.07 -41.56 -11.55
N GLN A 613 -4.95 -42.46 -11.08
CA GLN A 613 -4.86 -43.02 -9.74
C GLN A 613 -3.55 -43.78 -9.54
N THR A 614 -3.17 -44.61 -10.53
CA THR A 614 -1.93 -45.38 -10.49
C THR A 614 -0.69 -44.49 -10.57
N VAL A 615 -0.75 -43.39 -11.32
CA VAL A 615 0.33 -42.40 -11.37
C VAL A 615 0.52 -41.76 -9.99
N TYR A 616 -0.59 -41.36 -9.34
CA TYR A 616 -0.57 -40.79 -7.99
C TYR A 616 -0.03 -41.78 -6.95
N ASP A 617 -0.59 -43.00 -6.89
CA ASP A 617 -0.23 -44.00 -5.88
C ASP A 617 1.26 -44.35 -5.91
N ASN A 618 1.84 -44.44 -7.12
CA ASN A 618 3.24 -44.85 -7.31
C ASN A 618 4.24 -43.70 -7.19
N SER A 619 3.85 -42.48 -7.60
CA SER A 619 4.79 -41.38 -7.80
C SER A 619 4.58 -40.21 -6.84
N CYS A 620 3.42 -40.11 -6.21
CA CYS A 620 3.00 -38.93 -5.45
C CYS A 620 2.62 -39.25 -3.99
N ALA A 621 1.90 -40.35 -3.75
CA ALA A 621 1.32 -40.71 -2.46
C ALA A 621 2.34 -40.93 -1.33
N GLY A 622 3.60 -41.21 -1.68
CA GLY A 622 4.69 -41.33 -0.72
C GLY A 622 5.11 -40.00 -0.07
N CYS A 623 4.79 -38.87 -0.71
CA CYS A 623 5.08 -37.53 -0.19
C CYS A 623 3.81 -36.74 0.04
N HIS A 624 2.88 -36.76 -0.91
CA HIS A 624 1.64 -36.00 -0.88
C HIS A 624 0.48 -36.84 -0.34
N SER A 625 -0.56 -36.17 0.16
CA SER A 625 -1.85 -36.78 0.49
C SER A 625 -2.94 -36.23 -0.43
N ILE A 626 -4.09 -36.91 -0.49
CA ILE A 626 -5.32 -36.38 -1.13
C ILE A 626 -6.46 -36.47 -0.13
N ASN A 627 -7.03 -35.33 0.25
CA ASN A 627 -8.18 -35.33 1.15
C ASN A 627 -9.36 -36.13 0.59
N GLY A 628 -9.88 -37.04 1.41
CA GLY A 628 -10.95 -37.96 1.04
C GLY A 628 -10.49 -39.22 0.28
N TYR A 629 -9.19 -39.36 0.00
CA TYR A 629 -8.60 -40.54 -0.64
C TYR A 629 -7.56 -41.22 0.27
N ASP A 630 -6.55 -40.50 0.77
CA ASP A 630 -5.54 -41.00 1.70
C ASP A 630 -5.07 -39.91 2.70
N ALA A 631 -4.19 -40.27 3.64
CA ALA A 631 -3.71 -39.34 4.69
C ALA A 631 -2.23 -39.53 5.03
N THR A 632 -1.47 -40.21 4.16
CA THR A 632 -0.13 -40.75 4.49
C THR A 632 1.01 -39.81 4.14
N GLY A 633 0.80 -38.85 3.23
CA GLY A 633 1.81 -37.88 2.83
C GLY A 633 2.07 -36.78 3.86
N SER A 634 3.32 -36.30 3.93
CA SER A 634 3.76 -35.18 4.77
C SER A 634 3.89 -33.85 4.01
N ALA A 635 3.79 -33.90 2.68
CA ALA A 635 3.76 -32.76 1.76
C ALA A 635 2.30 -32.30 1.52
N PRO A 636 2.10 -31.11 0.93
CA PRO A 636 0.76 -30.53 0.76
C PRO A 636 -0.25 -31.47 0.09
N ASP A 637 -1.51 -31.38 0.53
CA ASP A 637 -2.65 -32.09 -0.06
C ASP A 637 -2.81 -31.72 -1.54
N LEU A 638 -2.93 -32.73 -2.41
CA LEU A 638 -3.04 -32.55 -3.87
C LEU A 638 -4.47 -32.57 -4.40
N ALA A 639 -5.48 -32.72 -3.54
CA ALA A 639 -6.87 -32.62 -3.97
C ALA A 639 -7.13 -31.28 -4.69
N SER A 640 -7.85 -31.31 -5.82
CA SER A 640 -8.16 -30.14 -6.66
C SER A 640 -6.95 -29.38 -7.22
N SER A 641 -5.77 -30.00 -7.28
CA SER A 641 -4.52 -29.37 -7.73
C SER A 641 -4.12 -29.72 -9.17
N GLY A 642 -5.04 -30.22 -10.02
CA GLY A 642 -4.72 -30.74 -11.34
C GLY A 642 -4.03 -29.72 -12.27
N ASN A 643 -4.42 -28.44 -12.18
CA ASN A 643 -3.83 -27.35 -12.98
C ASN A 643 -2.38 -27.02 -12.60
N GLN A 644 -1.89 -27.48 -11.44
CA GLN A 644 -0.53 -27.20 -10.98
C GLN A 644 0.49 -28.27 -11.39
N ILE A 645 0.06 -29.43 -11.88
CA ILE A 645 0.94 -30.57 -12.16
C ILE A 645 1.98 -30.26 -13.24
N ALA A 646 1.52 -29.89 -14.44
CA ALA A 646 2.40 -29.54 -15.56
C ALA A 646 3.40 -28.41 -15.22
N PRO A 647 2.99 -27.24 -14.67
CA PRO A 647 3.93 -26.17 -14.35
C PRO A 647 4.91 -26.54 -13.21
N LYS A 648 4.49 -27.34 -12.23
CA LYS A 648 5.39 -27.76 -11.14
C LYS A 648 6.41 -28.79 -11.61
N LEU A 649 6.01 -29.76 -12.42
CA LEU A 649 6.94 -30.74 -13.00
C LEU A 649 7.91 -30.07 -13.98
N ALA A 650 7.44 -29.13 -14.80
CA ALA A 650 8.29 -28.32 -15.68
C ALA A 650 9.32 -27.46 -14.92
N ALA A 651 8.97 -26.97 -13.73
CA ALA A 651 9.87 -26.24 -12.84
C ALA A 651 10.84 -27.15 -12.06
N GLY A 652 10.72 -28.49 -12.17
CA GLY A 652 11.63 -29.46 -11.57
C GLY A 652 11.23 -29.98 -10.19
N HIS A 653 9.95 -30.34 -9.98
CA HIS A 653 9.44 -30.88 -8.71
C HIS A 653 10.08 -32.23 -8.33
N ASN A 654 11.08 -32.19 -7.43
CA ASN A 654 11.86 -33.35 -6.95
C ASN A 654 12.46 -34.25 -8.06
N GLY A 655 12.58 -33.73 -9.29
CA GLY A 655 13.11 -34.48 -10.44
C GLY A 655 12.16 -35.54 -11.01
N PHE A 656 10.88 -35.52 -10.64
CA PHE A 656 9.86 -36.31 -11.33
C PHE A 656 9.62 -35.74 -12.73
N ALA A 657 9.53 -36.62 -13.72
CA ALA A 657 9.11 -36.29 -15.07
C ALA A 657 8.02 -37.27 -15.46
N LEU A 658 6.85 -36.75 -15.82
CA LEU A 658 5.75 -37.52 -16.35
C LEU A 658 5.62 -37.24 -17.85
N THR A 659 5.07 -38.18 -18.60
CA THR A 659 4.63 -37.90 -19.98
C THR A 659 3.40 -36.99 -19.97
N SER A 660 3.16 -36.26 -21.05
CA SER A 660 1.99 -35.38 -21.15
C SER A 660 0.66 -36.13 -20.96
N GLU A 661 0.59 -37.40 -21.36
CA GLU A 661 -0.56 -38.27 -21.11
C GLU A 661 -0.73 -38.63 -19.62
N GLU A 662 0.37 -38.87 -18.89
CA GLU A 662 0.36 -39.10 -17.45
C GLU A 662 0.02 -37.86 -16.65
N GLU A 663 0.48 -36.68 -17.08
CA GLU A 663 0.12 -35.40 -16.46
C GLU A 663 -1.37 -35.11 -16.57
N ILE A 664 -1.96 -35.32 -17.76
CA ILE A 664 -3.39 -35.12 -17.99
C ILE A 664 -4.21 -36.15 -17.18
N ALA A 665 -3.77 -37.41 -17.16
CA ALA A 665 -4.45 -38.45 -16.38
C ALA A 665 -4.41 -38.16 -14.87
N LEU A 666 -3.24 -37.74 -14.35
CA LEU A 666 -3.05 -37.38 -12.96
C LEU A 666 -3.87 -36.13 -12.59
N ALA A 667 -3.84 -35.09 -13.41
CA ALA A 667 -4.62 -33.87 -13.18
C ALA A 667 -6.13 -34.17 -13.06
N ASN A 668 -6.67 -34.96 -13.98
CA ASN A 668 -8.07 -35.38 -13.95
C ASN A 668 -8.42 -36.25 -12.74
N PHE A 669 -7.46 -37.00 -12.18
CA PHE A 669 -7.66 -37.79 -10.97
C PHE A 669 -7.69 -36.90 -9.72
N LEU A 670 -6.76 -35.95 -9.60
CA LEU A 670 -6.68 -35.03 -8.45
C LEU A 670 -7.91 -34.12 -8.33
N ASP A 671 -8.46 -33.68 -9.47
CA ASP A 671 -9.63 -32.81 -9.50
C ASP A 671 -10.96 -33.52 -9.17
N GLN A 672 -10.95 -34.85 -9.02
CA GLN A 672 -12.11 -35.61 -8.51
C GLN A 672 -12.30 -35.47 -6.99
N TYR A 673 -11.26 -35.02 -6.28
CA TYR A 673 -11.24 -34.89 -4.83
C TYR A 673 -11.19 -33.42 -4.41
N ARG A 674 -11.95 -33.07 -3.37
CA ARG A 674 -12.04 -31.72 -2.83
C ARG A 674 -11.03 -31.56 -1.70
N ALA A 675 -10.19 -30.52 -1.75
CA ALA A 675 -9.23 -30.22 -0.69
C ALA A 675 -9.89 -30.11 0.69
N ALA A 676 -9.22 -30.60 1.73
CA ALA A 676 -9.66 -30.38 3.10
C ALA A 676 -9.52 -28.89 3.43
N ALA A 677 -10.51 -28.32 4.13
CA ALA A 677 -10.42 -26.97 4.66
C ALA A 677 -9.28 -26.89 5.69
N SER A 678 -8.08 -26.58 5.20
CA SER A 678 -6.98 -26.03 5.97
C SER A 678 -7.19 -24.50 6.07
N GLY A 679 -6.61 -23.85 7.07
CA GLY A 679 -6.85 -22.44 7.40
C GLY A 679 -6.77 -21.49 6.19
N PRO A 680 -7.40 -20.30 6.26
CA PRO A 680 -7.86 -19.58 5.08
C PRO A 680 -6.72 -19.30 4.09
N ASP A 681 -6.81 -19.95 2.94
CA ASP A 681 -6.11 -19.59 1.72
C ASP A 681 -6.78 -18.36 1.13
N TYR A 682 -6.08 -17.22 1.14
CA TYR A 682 -6.61 -15.95 0.63
C TYR A 682 -6.43 -15.79 -0.89
N SER A 683 -6.02 -16.84 -1.61
CA SER A 683 -5.85 -16.80 -3.06
C SER A 683 -7.15 -16.88 -3.86
N ASP A 684 -8.26 -17.27 -3.22
CA ASP A 684 -9.61 -17.13 -3.78
C ASP A 684 -10.60 -16.52 -2.78
N CYS A 685 -11.75 -16.07 -3.31
CA CYS A 685 -12.76 -15.37 -2.53
C CYS A 685 -13.52 -16.28 -1.54
N THR A 686 -13.41 -17.61 -1.68
CA THR A 686 -14.20 -18.58 -0.91
C THR A 686 -13.82 -18.68 0.55
N ALA A 687 -12.61 -18.23 0.89
CA ALA A 687 -12.15 -18.16 2.27
C ALA A 687 -12.94 -17.16 3.14
N CYS A 688 -13.56 -16.14 2.53
CA CYS A 688 -14.32 -15.12 3.24
C CYS A 688 -15.79 -15.01 2.77
N HIS A 689 -16.09 -15.31 1.51
CA HIS A 689 -17.41 -15.12 0.87
C HIS A 689 -17.84 -16.31 0.03
N ALA A 690 -19.10 -16.42 -0.39
CA ALA A 690 -19.50 -17.48 -1.33
C ALA A 690 -18.93 -17.19 -2.73
N GLN A 691 -18.78 -18.20 -3.60
CA GLN A 691 -18.44 -17.99 -5.01
C GLN A 691 -19.54 -18.53 -5.94
N PRO A 692 -20.20 -17.66 -6.73
CA PRO A 692 -20.14 -16.20 -6.64
C PRO A 692 -20.66 -15.68 -5.26
N PRO A 693 -20.37 -14.43 -4.85
CA PRO A 693 -20.78 -13.86 -3.55
C PRO A 693 -22.30 -13.82 -3.36
N ASN A 694 -22.87 -14.97 -2.99
CA ASN A 694 -24.30 -15.21 -2.92
C ASN A 694 -24.82 -15.01 -1.50
N GLY A 695 -25.71 -14.03 -1.30
CA GLY A 695 -26.35 -13.74 -0.01
C GLY A 695 -26.85 -12.29 0.04
N SER A 696 -27.76 -11.93 0.93
CA SER A 696 -28.33 -10.57 0.96
C SER A 696 -27.52 -9.54 1.76
N SER A 697 -26.32 -9.90 2.24
CA SER A 697 -25.58 -9.13 3.24
C SER A 697 -24.13 -8.91 2.78
N PHE A 698 -23.73 -7.64 2.69
CA PHE A 698 -22.40 -7.25 2.23
C PHE A 698 -21.28 -8.05 2.94
N PRO A 699 -20.26 -8.52 2.20
CA PRO A 699 -20.05 -8.30 0.76
C PRO A 699 -20.67 -9.38 -0.14
N ASN A 700 -21.47 -10.31 0.40
CA ASN A 700 -22.31 -11.17 -0.43
C ASN A 700 -23.55 -10.39 -0.90
N THR A 701 -23.83 -10.41 -2.20
CA THR A 701 -25.00 -9.75 -2.78
C THR A 701 -25.71 -10.69 -3.77
N ALA A 702 -26.89 -11.15 -3.35
CA ALA A 702 -27.75 -12.02 -4.11
C ALA A 702 -28.51 -11.15 -5.11
N GLY A 703 -28.14 -11.29 -6.38
CA GLY A 703 -28.92 -10.83 -7.53
C GLY A 703 -29.17 -12.01 -8.48
N SER A 704 -29.04 -11.76 -9.78
CA SER A 704 -29.26 -12.78 -10.81
C SER A 704 -28.10 -13.76 -11.02
N HIS A 705 -27.11 -13.82 -10.12
CA HIS A 705 -25.93 -14.70 -10.22
C HIS A 705 -26.28 -16.16 -10.51
N ALA A 706 -27.19 -16.76 -9.73
CA ALA A 706 -27.56 -18.17 -9.90
C ALA A 706 -28.22 -18.48 -11.27
N ILE A 707 -28.92 -17.49 -11.84
CA ILE A 707 -29.55 -17.61 -13.16
C ILE A 707 -28.48 -17.55 -14.25
N HIS A 708 -27.55 -16.60 -14.15
CA HIS A 708 -26.49 -16.42 -15.15
C HIS A 708 -25.46 -17.55 -15.11
N SER A 709 -25.07 -18.04 -13.93
CA SER A 709 -24.17 -19.19 -13.81
C SER A 709 -24.80 -20.49 -14.34
N ALA A 710 -26.13 -20.56 -14.42
CA ALA A 710 -26.82 -21.71 -15.00
C ALA A 710 -26.87 -21.67 -16.55
N LEU A 711 -26.49 -20.55 -17.18
CA LEU A 711 -26.48 -20.45 -18.64
C LEU A 711 -25.30 -21.24 -19.22
N PRO A 712 -25.57 -22.13 -20.20
CA PRO A 712 -24.51 -22.73 -21.01
C PRO A 712 -23.68 -21.61 -21.66
N GLY A 713 -22.36 -21.59 -21.48
CA GLY A 713 -21.49 -20.54 -22.03
C GLY A 713 -21.10 -19.42 -21.05
N VAL A 714 -21.75 -19.32 -19.87
CA VAL A 714 -21.27 -18.51 -18.74
C VAL A 714 -20.76 -19.45 -17.64
N GLY A 715 -21.58 -20.39 -17.16
CA GLY A 715 -21.14 -21.42 -16.22
C GLY A 715 -20.43 -20.86 -14.98
N ASN A 716 -19.22 -21.35 -14.73
CA ASN A 716 -18.35 -20.87 -13.64
C ASN A 716 -17.34 -19.79 -14.11
N ASP A 717 -17.41 -19.37 -15.37
CA ASP A 717 -16.54 -18.33 -15.91
C ASP A 717 -17.03 -16.95 -15.48
N CYS A 718 -16.59 -16.54 -14.29
CA CYS A 718 -16.93 -15.25 -13.72
C CYS A 718 -16.31 -14.09 -14.51
N SER A 719 -15.30 -14.35 -15.36
CA SER A 719 -14.64 -13.32 -16.16
C SER A 719 -15.55 -12.70 -17.23
N ALA A 720 -16.68 -13.37 -17.54
CA ALA A 720 -17.71 -12.83 -18.41
C ALA A 720 -18.29 -11.48 -17.91
N CYS A 721 -18.33 -11.29 -16.59
CA CYS A 721 -18.88 -10.10 -15.94
C CYS A 721 -17.89 -9.42 -14.98
N HIS A 722 -16.70 -9.98 -14.79
CA HIS A 722 -15.72 -9.52 -13.83
C HIS A 722 -14.30 -9.59 -14.42
N ILE A 723 -13.80 -8.48 -14.95
CA ILE A 723 -12.46 -8.40 -15.52
C ILE A 723 -11.48 -7.95 -14.42
N GLY A 724 -11.01 -8.91 -13.61
CA GLY A 724 -9.97 -8.67 -12.58
C GLY A 724 -10.28 -9.27 -11.21
N ALA A 725 -9.26 -9.36 -10.36
CA ALA A 725 -9.40 -9.80 -8.97
C ALA A 725 -9.17 -8.61 -8.03
N ALA A 726 -10.18 -8.26 -7.22
CA ALA A 726 -10.04 -7.24 -6.18
C ALA A 726 -10.74 -7.67 -4.87
N HIS A 727 -10.13 -7.32 -3.73
CA HIS A 727 -10.77 -7.41 -2.41
C HIS A 727 -10.76 -6.04 -1.72
N ASN A 728 -11.96 -5.65 -1.26
CA ASN A 728 -12.28 -4.48 -0.45
C ASN A 728 -11.95 -3.11 -1.06
N ASN A 729 -12.42 -2.87 -2.28
CA ASN A 729 -13.61 -2.02 -2.42
C ASN A 729 -14.35 -2.26 -3.74
N VAL A 730 -15.23 -3.27 -3.67
CA VAL A 730 -16.28 -3.68 -4.63
C VAL A 730 -15.77 -4.15 -5.99
N LEU A 731 -16.01 -5.43 -6.31
CA LEU A 731 -15.85 -5.95 -7.66
C LEU A 731 -16.98 -5.36 -8.51
N ASP A 732 -16.68 -4.28 -9.24
CA ASP A 732 -17.64 -3.73 -10.20
C ASP A 732 -17.88 -4.76 -11.32
N VAL A 733 -19.12 -4.80 -11.81
CA VAL A 733 -19.49 -5.63 -12.96
C VAL A 733 -18.94 -4.95 -14.21
N GLU A 734 -17.79 -5.44 -14.67
CA GLU A 734 -17.21 -5.08 -15.96
C GLU A 734 -17.40 -6.24 -16.93
N ILE A 735 -18.28 -6.07 -17.91
CA ILE A 735 -18.61 -7.10 -18.88
C ILE A 735 -17.51 -7.10 -19.95
N THR A 736 -16.93 -8.27 -20.24
CA THR A 736 -15.91 -8.38 -21.30
C THR A 736 -16.46 -7.96 -22.65
N GLN A 737 -15.60 -7.32 -23.46
CA GLN A 737 -15.88 -6.88 -24.82
C GLN A 737 -16.42 -8.00 -25.74
N ASP A 738 -16.22 -9.27 -25.39
CA ASP A 738 -16.79 -10.41 -26.12
C ASP A 738 -18.33 -10.40 -26.12
N TYR A 739 -18.94 -9.66 -25.18
CA TYR A 739 -20.39 -9.49 -25.06
C TYR A 739 -20.89 -8.12 -25.51
N ASP A 740 -20.09 -7.34 -26.23
CA ASP A 740 -20.54 -6.08 -26.81
C ASP A 740 -21.67 -6.31 -27.82
N ALA A 741 -22.76 -5.57 -27.66
CA ALA A 741 -23.81 -5.52 -28.66
C ALA A 741 -23.33 -4.78 -29.92
N LYS A 742 -24.06 -4.94 -31.02
CA LYS A 742 -23.73 -4.22 -32.26
C LYS A 742 -23.89 -2.71 -32.12
N THR A 743 -24.64 -2.28 -31.11
CA THR A 743 -24.97 -0.88 -30.81
C THR A 743 -23.94 -0.18 -29.92
N GLY A 744 -23.00 -0.90 -29.29
CA GLY A 744 -21.97 -0.28 -28.45
C GLY A 744 -21.43 -1.23 -27.37
N ILE A 745 -20.65 -0.65 -26.46
CA ILE A 745 -19.94 -1.36 -25.39
C ILE A 745 -20.92 -1.83 -24.32
N ALA A 746 -20.81 -3.10 -23.91
CA ALA A 746 -21.60 -3.66 -22.82
C ALA A 746 -21.36 -2.88 -21.52
N THR A 747 -22.43 -2.38 -20.91
CA THR A 747 -22.34 -1.47 -19.76
C THR A 747 -23.27 -1.93 -18.64
N ALA A 748 -22.75 -2.08 -17.44
CA ALA A 748 -23.53 -2.18 -16.21
C ALA A 748 -23.88 -0.77 -15.73
N ASN A 749 -25.18 -0.48 -15.57
CA ASN A 749 -25.68 0.83 -15.18
C ASN A 749 -25.82 0.94 -13.66
N ALA A 750 -25.69 2.16 -13.14
CA ALA A 750 -25.81 2.43 -11.71
C ALA A 750 -27.19 2.12 -11.10
N ASP A 751 -28.23 1.95 -11.93
CA ASP A 751 -29.59 1.59 -11.50
C ASP A 751 -29.82 0.08 -11.40
N GLY A 752 -28.78 -0.74 -11.58
CA GLY A 752 -28.86 -2.20 -11.55
C GLY A 752 -29.25 -2.84 -12.88
N THR A 753 -29.46 -2.07 -13.95
CA THR A 753 -29.69 -2.61 -15.30
C THR A 753 -28.38 -2.75 -16.07
N CYS A 754 -28.37 -3.55 -17.14
CA CYS A 754 -27.29 -3.58 -18.12
C CYS A 754 -27.81 -3.05 -19.47
N SER A 755 -26.93 -2.43 -20.25
CA SER A 755 -27.23 -1.93 -21.59
C SER A 755 -26.15 -2.31 -22.58
N THR A 756 -26.50 -2.35 -23.87
CA THR A 756 -25.56 -2.67 -24.95
C THR A 756 -24.86 -4.04 -24.78
N VAL A 757 -25.52 -5.00 -24.12
CA VAL A 757 -25.03 -6.37 -23.94
C VAL A 757 -25.60 -7.30 -25.02
N SER A 758 -24.74 -8.05 -25.72
CA SER A 758 -25.11 -8.95 -26.81
C SER A 758 -26.07 -10.06 -26.37
N CYS A 759 -25.90 -10.62 -25.16
CA CYS A 759 -26.77 -11.64 -24.57
C CYS A 759 -28.23 -11.18 -24.41
N HIS A 760 -28.44 -9.87 -24.25
CA HIS A 760 -29.76 -9.24 -24.17
C HIS A 760 -30.12 -8.50 -25.48
N GLY A 761 -29.40 -8.80 -26.56
CA GLY A 761 -29.55 -8.19 -27.89
C GLY A 761 -29.52 -6.68 -27.88
N GLY A 762 -28.63 -6.10 -27.08
CA GLY A 762 -28.44 -4.64 -26.98
C GLY A 762 -29.63 -3.88 -26.40
N GLN A 763 -30.64 -4.58 -25.89
CA GLN A 763 -31.76 -3.97 -25.16
C GLN A 763 -31.34 -3.67 -23.71
N ILE A 764 -32.05 -2.73 -23.07
CA ILE A 764 -31.88 -2.48 -21.63
C ILE A 764 -32.48 -3.67 -20.88
N THR A 765 -31.71 -4.27 -19.99
CA THR A 765 -32.17 -5.41 -19.19
C THR A 765 -33.15 -4.98 -18.10
N PRO A 766 -33.95 -5.91 -17.55
CA PRO A 766 -34.51 -5.72 -16.23
C PRO A 766 -33.43 -5.51 -15.16
N ASP A 767 -33.84 -4.98 -14.02
CA ASP A 767 -32.99 -4.81 -12.84
C ASP A 767 -32.33 -6.15 -12.43
N TRP A 768 -31.03 -6.13 -12.18
CA TRP A 768 -30.23 -7.30 -11.85
C TRP A 768 -30.67 -7.99 -10.55
N PHE A 769 -31.15 -7.21 -9.58
CA PHE A 769 -31.49 -7.72 -8.26
C PHE A 769 -32.91 -8.30 -8.19
N ASN A 770 -33.88 -7.65 -8.85
CA ASN A 770 -35.30 -7.97 -8.71
C ASN A 770 -36.04 -8.22 -10.03
N GLY A 771 -35.38 -7.99 -11.16
CA GLY A 771 -35.94 -8.20 -12.49
C GLY A 771 -35.97 -9.67 -12.90
N SER A 772 -36.78 -9.98 -13.91
CA SER A 772 -36.81 -11.32 -14.52
C SER A 772 -37.26 -11.25 -15.97
N ILE A 773 -36.77 -12.20 -16.77
CA ILE A 773 -37.23 -12.46 -18.14
C ILE A 773 -37.67 -13.91 -18.23
N VAL A 774 -38.87 -14.15 -18.76
CA VAL A 774 -39.36 -15.49 -19.12
C VAL A 774 -38.95 -15.76 -20.57
N VAL A 775 -37.80 -16.42 -20.75
CA VAL A 775 -37.14 -16.65 -22.04
C VAL A 775 -38.09 -17.27 -23.08
N GLU A 776 -39.00 -18.14 -22.64
CA GLU A 776 -39.91 -18.90 -23.50
C GLU A 776 -41.00 -18.03 -24.12
N THR A 777 -41.29 -16.85 -23.57
CA THR A 777 -42.44 -16.03 -24.01
C THR A 777 -42.08 -14.58 -24.31
N GLN A 778 -41.02 -14.05 -23.71
CA GLN A 778 -40.65 -12.64 -23.82
C GLN A 778 -39.52 -12.41 -24.85
N CYS A 779 -39.65 -13.01 -26.03
CA CYS A 779 -38.59 -13.00 -27.05
C CYS A 779 -38.16 -11.57 -27.47
N THR A 780 -39.08 -10.60 -27.49
CA THR A 780 -38.79 -9.22 -27.88
C THR A 780 -38.00 -8.43 -26.83
N SER A 781 -37.86 -8.96 -25.61
CA SER A 781 -36.96 -8.40 -24.60
C SER A 781 -35.49 -8.56 -24.98
N CYS A 782 -35.15 -9.53 -25.85
CA CYS A 782 -33.78 -9.76 -26.33
C CYS A 782 -33.65 -9.65 -27.85
N HIS A 783 -34.70 -9.94 -28.62
CA HIS A 783 -34.65 -9.91 -30.09
C HIS A 783 -35.32 -8.65 -30.62
N ARG A 784 -34.52 -7.74 -31.20
CA ARG A 784 -35.03 -6.50 -31.82
C ARG A 784 -35.40 -6.73 -33.28
N SER A 785 -36.46 -6.08 -33.75
CA SER A 785 -36.77 -6.09 -35.19
C SER A 785 -35.70 -5.31 -35.98
N GLY A 786 -35.25 -5.88 -37.09
CA GLY A 786 -34.25 -5.27 -37.97
C GLY A 786 -32.88 -5.93 -37.88
N THR A 787 -31.87 -5.25 -38.44
CA THR A 787 -30.47 -5.71 -38.53
C THR A 787 -29.53 -4.95 -37.58
N GLY A 788 -30.11 -4.15 -36.69
CA GLY A 788 -29.38 -3.30 -35.74
C GLY A 788 -28.66 -4.09 -34.64
N GLU A 789 -29.02 -5.35 -34.45
CA GLU A 789 -28.46 -6.27 -33.45
C GLU A 789 -28.09 -7.61 -34.11
N PHE A 790 -27.15 -8.35 -33.52
CA PHE A 790 -26.71 -9.64 -34.05
C PHE A 790 -27.83 -10.68 -34.11
N ASN A 791 -28.71 -10.66 -33.09
CA ASN A 791 -29.83 -11.58 -32.94
C ASN A 791 -31.17 -11.00 -33.44
N GLY A 792 -31.13 -9.91 -34.24
CA GLY A 792 -32.32 -9.20 -34.69
C GLY A 792 -33.13 -9.99 -35.74
N PHE A 793 -34.46 -9.86 -35.70
CA PHE A 793 -35.36 -10.51 -36.66
C PHE A 793 -35.76 -9.55 -37.78
N PHE A 794 -35.47 -9.91 -39.03
CA PHE A 794 -35.78 -9.08 -40.20
C PHE A 794 -36.11 -9.86 -41.47
N SER A 795 -35.91 -11.17 -41.48
CA SER A 795 -36.20 -12.04 -42.64
C SER A 795 -37.67 -12.45 -42.71
N GLY A 796 -38.12 -12.91 -43.89
CA GLY A 796 -39.48 -13.37 -44.11
C GLY A 796 -40.56 -12.31 -43.80
N GLU A 797 -41.73 -12.76 -43.35
CA GLU A 797 -42.90 -11.91 -43.06
C GLU A 797 -43.02 -11.51 -41.58
N HIS A 798 -41.90 -11.43 -40.85
CA HIS A 798 -41.92 -11.05 -39.43
C HIS A 798 -42.59 -9.69 -39.18
N ARG A 799 -42.37 -8.70 -40.06
CA ARG A 799 -43.03 -7.39 -39.93
C ARG A 799 -44.56 -7.53 -39.96
N LYS A 800 -45.08 -8.31 -40.91
CA LYS A 800 -46.52 -8.55 -41.04
C LYS A 800 -47.09 -9.23 -39.80
N HIS A 801 -46.44 -10.28 -39.31
CA HIS A 801 -46.99 -11.07 -38.20
C HIS A 801 -46.77 -10.43 -36.82
N VAL A 802 -45.58 -9.90 -36.57
CA VAL A 802 -45.23 -9.30 -35.29
C VAL A 802 -45.72 -7.86 -35.19
N ALA A 803 -45.44 -7.01 -36.19
CA ALA A 803 -45.80 -5.59 -36.13
C ALA A 803 -47.25 -5.31 -36.59
N ASP A 804 -47.67 -5.84 -37.73
CA ASP A 804 -49.00 -5.50 -38.28
C ASP A 804 -50.14 -6.30 -37.64
N LYS A 805 -49.86 -7.54 -37.20
CA LYS A 805 -50.86 -8.45 -36.60
C LYS A 805 -50.72 -8.65 -35.10
N GLY A 806 -49.58 -8.30 -34.49
CA GLY A 806 -49.36 -8.44 -33.05
C GLY A 806 -49.34 -9.89 -32.57
N TYR A 807 -48.87 -10.83 -33.40
CA TYR A 807 -48.70 -12.22 -32.97
C TYR A 807 -47.40 -12.39 -32.19
N ASP A 808 -47.51 -13.10 -31.05
CA ASP A 808 -46.34 -13.54 -30.29
C ASP A 808 -45.48 -14.51 -31.09
N CYS A 809 -44.17 -14.52 -30.80
CA CYS A 809 -43.21 -15.38 -31.49
C CYS A 809 -43.58 -16.87 -31.35
N SER A 810 -44.12 -17.27 -30.19
CA SER A 810 -44.56 -18.63 -29.87
C SER A 810 -45.73 -19.14 -30.71
N VAL A 811 -46.42 -18.25 -31.46
CA VAL A 811 -47.45 -18.65 -32.42
C VAL A 811 -46.84 -19.48 -33.57
N CYS A 812 -45.60 -19.17 -33.95
CA CYS A 812 -44.89 -19.83 -35.05
C CYS A 812 -43.69 -20.65 -34.56
N HIS A 813 -43.01 -20.21 -33.50
CA HIS A 813 -41.81 -20.84 -32.97
C HIS A 813 -42.15 -21.74 -31.78
N ASN A 814 -41.76 -23.01 -31.85
CA ASN A 814 -41.92 -23.96 -30.77
C ASN A 814 -40.80 -23.76 -29.73
N THR A 815 -41.20 -23.32 -28.54
CA THR A 815 -40.31 -23.04 -27.41
C THR A 815 -39.58 -24.28 -26.89
N ASP A 816 -40.17 -25.48 -27.03
CA ASP A 816 -39.52 -26.73 -26.60
C ASP A 816 -38.24 -27.01 -27.40
N LYS A 817 -38.14 -26.45 -28.61
CA LYS A 817 -36.98 -26.60 -29.49
C LYS A 817 -35.85 -25.62 -29.15
N LEU A 818 -36.08 -24.64 -28.28
CA LEU A 818 -35.03 -23.69 -27.84
C LEU A 818 -33.94 -24.41 -27.04
N ASN A 819 -34.28 -25.46 -26.29
CA ASN A 819 -33.33 -26.24 -25.49
C ASN A 819 -32.21 -26.91 -26.31
N ASN A 820 -32.32 -26.95 -27.64
CA ASN A 820 -31.31 -27.55 -28.52
C ASN A 820 -30.09 -26.65 -28.79
N GLY A 821 -29.75 -25.73 -27.88
CA GLY A 821 -28.54 -24.89 -27.98
C GLY A 821 -28.75 -23.39 -27.81
N HIS A 822 -29.96 -22.92 -27.49
CA HIS A 822 -30.18 -21.52 -27.11
C HIS A 822 -29.29 -21.16 -25.90
N PHE A 823 -28.50 -20.09 -26.03
CA PHE A 823 -27.42 -19.63 -25.13
C PHE A 823 -26.04 -20.29 -25.28
N SER A 824 -25.84 -21.31 -26.10
CA SER A 824 -24.58 -22.07 -26.11
C SER A 824 -23.33 -21.33 -26.62
N ASN A 825 -23.47 -20.15 -27.23
CA ASN A 825 -22.37 -19.41 -27.88
C ASN A 825 -22.56 -17.88 -27.77
N LEU A 826 -22.87 -17.42 -26.55
CA LEU A 826 -23.22 -16.03 -26.22
C LEU A 826 -22.09 -15.01 -26.42
N SER A 827 -20.83 -15.44 -26.38
CA SER A 827 -19.65 -14.59 -26.60
C SER A 827 -19.32 -14.39 -28.08
N SER A 828 -20.21 -14.80 -28.98
CA SER A 828 -20.01 -14.66 -30.43
C SER A 828 -21.19 -13.95 -31.10
N SER A 829 -20.92 -13.36 -32.26
CA SER A 829 -21.95 -12.72 -33.10
C SER A 829 -22.77 -13.69 -33.96
N GLY A 830 -22.51 -15.00 -33.88
CA GLY A 830 -23.20 -16.03 -34.66
C GLY A 830 -24.40 -16.63 -33.93
N PHE A 831 -25.45 -16.98 -34.67
CA PHE A 831 -26.59 -17.72 -34.10
C PHE A 831 -26.18 -19.13 -33.66
N GLU A 832 -26.57 -19.49 -32.44
CA GLU A 832 -26.27 -20.76 -31.79
C GLU A 832 -27.17 -21.89 -32.30
N LEU A 833 -28.37 -21.52 -32.74
CA LEU A 833 -29.36 -22.39 -33.36
C LEU A 833 -29.97 -21.67 -34.56
N SER A 834 -30.13 -22.37 -35.68
CA SER A 834 -30.84 -21.82 -36.84
C SER A 834 -32.28 -21.49 -36.45
N PRO A 835 -32.73 -20.22 -36.57
CA PRO A 835 -34.09 -19.84 -36.17
C PRO A 835 -35.18 -20.61 -36.94
N ALA A 836 -34.88 -21.06 -38.16
CA ALA A 836 -35.77 -21.88 -38.97
C ALA A 836 -36.16 -23.21 -38.31
N ASP A 837 -35.27 -23.80 -37.52
CA ASP A 837 -35.48 -25.13 -36.92
C ASP A 837 -36.55 -25.10 -35.81
N THR A 838 -36.73 -23.93 -35.22
CA THR A 838 -37.71 -23.70 -34.16
C THR A 838 -39.14 -23.54 -34.70
N ILE A 839 -39.32 -23.31 -36.01
CA ILE A 839 -40.66 -23.08 -36.58
C ILE A 839 -41.48 -24.38 -36.60
N GLY A 840 -42.73 -24.28 -36.16
CA GLY A 840 -43.73 -25.33 -36.23
C GLY A 840 -43.63 -26.44 -35.18
N GLY A 841 -44.69 -27.22 -35.05
CA GLY A 841 -44.84 -28.30 -34.08
C GLY A 841 -46.17 -28.20 -33.30
N GLY A 842 -46.43 -29.19 -32.43
CA GLY A 842 -47.73 -29.38 -31.78
C GLY A 842 -48.20 -28.24 -30.87
N SER A 843 -47.27 -27.41 -30.38
CA SER A 843 -47.55 -26.23 -29.54
C SER A 843 -47.81 -24.94 -30.34
N THR A 844 -47.65 -24.97 -31.67
CA THR A 844 -47.72 -23.77 -32.53
C THR A 844 -48.92 -23.83 -33.46
N ARG A 845 -49.22 -22.72 -34.15
CA ARG A 845 -50.24 -22.67 -35.22
C ARG A 845 -49.71 -23.09 -36.59
N VAL A 846 -48.45 -23.51 -36.66
CA VAL A 846 -47.75 -23.98 -37.86
C VAL A 846 -47.44 -25.47 -37.69
N GLY A 847 -47.92 -26.33 -38.59
CA GLY A 847 -47.67 -27.77 -38.46
C GLY A 847 -46.19 -28.13 -38.66
N SER A 848 -45.58 -27.62 -39.73
CA SER A 848 -44.15 -27.83 -40.02
C SER A 848 -43.59 -26.73 -40.93
N TYR A 849 -42.27 -26.58 -40.92
CA TYR A 849 -41.52 -25.68 -41.79
C TYR A 849 -40.39 -26.43 -42.49
N ALA A 850 -40.25 -26.25 -43.80
CA ALA A 850 -39.15 -26.82 -44.59
C ALA A 850 -38.87 -25.94 -45.82
N ASN A 851 -37.59 -25.68 -46.09
CA ASN A 851 -37.11 -25.00 -47.30
C ASN A 851 -37.82 -23.66 -47.61
N GLY A 852 -38.13 -22.84 -46.59
CA GLY A 852 -38.83 -21.56 -46.81
C GLY A 852 -40.36 -21.64 -46.74
N SER A 853 -40.95 -22.85 -46.64
CA SER A 853 -42.40 -23.03 -46.67
C SER A 853 -42.98 -23.53 -45.35
N CYS A 854 -44.07 -22.88 -44.91
CA CYS A 854 -44.90 -23.32 -43.79
C CYS A 854 -46.07 -24.17 -44.29
N SER A 855 -46.32 -25.32 -43.67
CA SER A 855 -47.46 -26.19 -43.98
C SER A 855 -48.37 -26.42 -42.79
N SER A 856 -49.64 -26.73 -43.08
CA SER A 856 -50.70 -26.96 -42.08
C SER A 856 -50.90 -25.77 -41.14
N VAL A 857 -50.87 -24.54 -41.70
CA VAL A 857 -51.04 -23.29 -40.97
C VAL A 857 -52.52 -23.04 -40.68
N GLN A 858 -52.87 -22.89 -39.41
CA GLN A 858 -54.26 -22.76 -38.97
C GLN A 858 -54.89 -21.39 -39.32
N CYS A 859 -54.08 -20.38 -39.63
CA CYS A 859 -54.55 -19.00 -39.84
C CYS A 859 -54.86 -18.65 -41.30
N HIS A 860 -54.10 -19.16 -42.27
CA HIS A 860 -54.21 -18.77 -43.68
C HIS A 860 -53.84 -19.88 -44.70
N GLY A 861 -53.69 -21.14 -44.28
CA GLY A 861 -53.23 -22.21 -45.16
C GLY A 861 -51.72 -22.14 -45.48
N SER A 862 -51.22 -23.06 -46.31
CA SER A 862 -49.78 -23.15 -46.61
C SER A 862 -49.30 -22.03 -47.54
N GLU A 863 -48.16 -21.41 -47.24
CA GLU A 863 -47.51 -20.38 -48.06
C GLU A 863 -46.00 -20.71 -48.23
N ASN A 864 -45.40 -20.25 -49.34
CA ASN A 864 -43.99 -20.48 -49.69
C ASN A 864 -43.30 -19.14 -49.94
N TRP A 865 -42.08 -18.99 -49.44
CA TRP A 865 -41.33 -17.72 -49.42
C TRP A 865 -39.95 -17.85 -50.03
#